data_AF-A0A1S1J307-F1
#
_entry.id   AF-A0A1S1J307-F1
#
_cell.length_a   1.000
_cell.length_b   1.000
_cell.length_c   1.000
_cell.angle_alpha   90.00
_cell.angle_beta   90.00
_cell.angle_gamma   90.00
#
_symmetry.space_group_name_H-M   'P 1'
#
loop_
_entity.id
_entity.type
_entity.pdbx_description
1 polymer ?
#
loop_
_entity_poly.entity_id
_entity_poly.type
_entity_poly.pdbx_seq_one_letter_code
_entity_poly.pdbx_strand_id
1 'polypeptide(L)'
;MNTTDSTNFYQLAEQVNYKSLLNCYCREFSNWIQYEGVPKYDPALAEFMKTIDHSSFLKFDFTAIGQEVFAPLIYFSESGVHAFGFPVVSRTIATDAFREINPIEFTELVAAYSKTENPDIDPVPTQKRMQNSIENLALYLEHYKNSDRTANNPEQSFIASEQSLILGHTVHPLPKSREGFTKDELIQYSPETQGQFPLHYFLIHPENVAEKSAEDYLITDYLRKEVSQFADKNAKELLDFYSQYKIVPVHPWEATYLLEQKEVKEMQSKQLLFSLGQFGPSYAATSSVRTVYNADSEWMYKFSLHVKITNSFRVNYLHELNRGYDAAQLMKTDWGKGIQKDYPQIQLITDPAFITVVYEDKIIDGFSTSIRQNPFHGANANKNVTLVASLTQDNILTELPRIVTLIEESAKRQDLTVADTAIAWFKQYLNISLTPLIGIFNKYGFGSEFHQQNVMVEFDENLFPSKFYFRDNQGYFFRQGQVEELERLIPEFGKDSRSFIAEKRIIDFWGYYFLINHLLGIVSALGKNKLADEDTLLNLIYEAIKKEGESDVTGLVSHFTESVKLIVKGNLLTSLNNMDEASAPRTNPAVYKTFPNPLNRHFFSKKLIQPQANTTVFSRYFEKENVTITLRPVDVDKDLEMLHEWFHREHALKIWQMNWPIRDLEVFYRTLLPGGHSHSYIGEANGVPTFNIEVYWASRDIVGEYYDVLPSDYGTHQFIAPTDPKLKYGSPATQSMMDFVLSESKVGKMVGEGSVDSIASMMNKAHVGFKIQKVIEMPHKKANLNFCYREWYWAKFPAAEEFQKNIVSAPQV
;
A
#
# COMPACT_ATOMS: atom_id res chain seq x y z
N MET A 1 43.06 -5.84 -8.54
CA MET A 1 42.87 -4.98 -7.36
C MET A 1 42.79 -3.54 -7.84
N ASN A 2 41.59 -3.02 -8.05
CA ASN A 2 41.31 -1.59 -8.16
C ASN A 2 40.51 -1.21 -6.93
N THR A 3 41.20 -0.66 -5.92
CA THR A 3 40.62 -0.13 -4.69
C THR A 3 40.24 1.33 -4.92
N THR A 4 38.99 1.60 -5.29
CA THR A 4 38.34 2.93 -5.23
C THR A 4 36.83 2.84 -5.45
N ASP A 5 36.16 1.88 -4.79
CA ASP A 5 34.71 1.82 -4.80
C ASP A 5 34.20 1.35 -3.43
N SER A 6 34.41 2.18 -2.39
CA SER A 6 33.83 1.90 -1.07
C SER A 6 32.35 2.27 -1.08
N THR A 7 31.53 1.45 -1.75
CA THR A 7 30.07 1.55 -1.63
C THR A 7 29.71 1.45 -0.15
N ASN A 8 29.13 2.50 0.42
CA ASN A 8 28.69 2.50 1.82
C ASN A 8 27.34 1.77 1.94
N PHE A 9 27.37 0.44 2.04
CA PHE A 9 26.16 -0.38 2.13
C PHE A 9 25.29 -0.05 3.33
N TYR A 10 25.89 0.40 4.44
CA TYR A 10 25.14 0.83 5.62
C TYR A 10 24.29 2.06 5.32
N GLN A 11 24.88 3.09 4.69
CA GLN A 11 24.15 4.30 4.30
C GLN A 11 23.03 3.99 3.29
N LEU A 12 23.27 3.13 2.30
CA LEU A 12 22.23 2.69 1.36
C LEU A 12 21.09 1.95 2.08
N ALA A 13 21.44 1.04 3.01
CA ALA A 13 20.46 0.31 3.79
C ALA A 13 19.63 1.24 4.70
N GLU A 14 20.25 2.23 5.33
CA GLU A 14 19.58 3.25 6.13
C GLU A 14 18.57 4.03 5.27
N GLN A 15 19.00 4.49 4.09
CA GLN A 15 18.13 5.20 3.15
C GLN A 15 16.93 4.37 2.69
N VAL A 16 17.12 3.08 2.39
CA VAL A 16 16.02 2.18 2.00
C VAL A 16 15.01 1.99 3.15
N ASN A 17 15.49 1.78 4.37
CA ASN A 17 14.61 1.67 5.54
C ASN A 17 13.88 3.00 5.81
N TYR A 18 14.57 4.14 5.66
CA TYR A 18 13.97 5.45 5.87
C TYR A 18 12.90 5.78 4.82
N LYS A 19 13.12 5.48 3.54
CA LYS A 19 12.07 5.58 2.50
C LYS A 19 10.82 4.77 2.89
N SER A 20 11.02 3.54 3.39
CA SER A 20 9.92 2.67 3.81
C SER A 20 9.17 3.23 5.02
N LEU A 21 9.90 3.80 5.99
CA LEU A 21 9.35 4.47 7.18
C LEU A 21 8.51 5.71 6.80
N LEU A 22 9.01 6.56 5.91
CA LEU A 22 8.30 7.74 5.42
C LEU A 22 7.00 7.35 4.69
N ASN A 23 7.04 6.30 3.87
CA ASN A 23 5.84 5.77 3.21
C ASN A 23 4.83 5.17 4.19
N CYS A 24 5.28 4.51 5.28
CA CYS A 24 4.37 4.10 6.35
C CYS A 24 3.70 5.31 6.99
N TYR A 25 4.48 6.35 7.30
CA TYR A 25 3.95 7.58 7.89
C TYR A 25 2.89 8.23 6.99
N CYS A 26 3.18 8.39 5.69
CA CYS A 26 2.25 9.00 4.74
C CYS A 26 0.92 8.23 4.62
N ARG A 27 0.93 6.92 4.87
CA ARG A 27 -0.27 6.07 4.82
C ARG A 27 -1.07 6.06 6.14
N GLU A 28 -0.43 6.37 7.26
CA GLU A 28 -1.00 6.23 8.60
C GLU A 28 -1.41 7.57 9.22
N PHE A 29 -0.83 8.67 8.74
CA PHE A 29 -1.04 10.03 9.23
C PHE A 29 -1.46 10.98 8.10
N SER A 30 -2.02 12.13 8.47
CA SER A 30 -2.51 13.15 7.52
C SER A 30 -1.84 14.53 7.67
N ASN A 31 -0.96 14.71 8.66
CA ASN A 31 -0.22 15.95 8.92
C ASN A 31 1.05 16.03 8.06
N TRP A 32 0.90 15.81 6.77
CA TRP A 32 1.97 15.98 5.79
C TRP A 32 1.39 16.56 4.49
N ILE A 33 2.20 17.31 3.76
CA ILE A 33 1.77 17.99 2.54
C ILE A 33 2.95 18.16 1.58
N GLN A 34 2.68 18.16 0.28
CA GLN A 34 3.69 18.51 -0.71
C GLN A 34 4.04 19.99 -0.60
N TYR A 35 5.32 20.31 -0.79
CA TYR A 35 5.84 21.66 -0.77
C TYR A 35 6.74 21.88 -2.00
N GLU A 36 6.54 22.97 -2.74
CA GLU A 36 7.31 23.24 -3.96
C GLU A 36 7.90 24.66 -4.02
N GLY A 37 9.12 24.74 -4.53
CA GLY A 37 9.85 25.97 -4.79
C GLY A 37 10.59 26.54 -3.57
N VAL A 38 11.54 27.43 -3.83
CA VAL A 38 12.35 28.07 -2.78
C VAL A 38 11.60 29.29 -2.24
N PRO A 39 11.34 29.40 -0.92
CA PRO A 39 10.61 30.54 -0.36
C PRO A 39 11.39 31.85 -0.44
N LYS A 40 10.67 32.96 -0.59
CA LYS A 40 11.19 34.33 -0.60
C LYS A 40 11.16 34.97 0.80
N TYR A 41 10.17 34.62 1.62
CA TYR A 41 9.90 35.22 2.93
C TYR A 41 10.27 34.29 4.10
N ASP A 42 10.90 33.16 3.82
CA ASP A 42 11.53 32.28 4.81
C ASP A 42 13.02 32.06 4.48
N PRO A 43 13.92 32.99 4.88
CA PRO A 43 15.33 32.92 4.52
C PRO A 43 16.03 31.65 5.01
N ALA A 44 15.64 31.12 6.17
CA ALA A 44 16.25 29.93 6.74
C ALA A 44 15.92 28.68 5.91
N LEU A 45 14.64 28.50 5.54
CA LEU A 45 14.22 27.41 4.65
C LEU A 45 14.79 27.58 3.24
N ALA A 46 14.86 28.81 2.74
CA ALA A 46 15.42 29.12 1.44
C ALA A 46 16.91 28.77 1.33
N GLU A 47 17.68 29.09 2.37
CA GLU A 47 19.11 28.76 2.42
C GLU A 47 19.31 27.24 2.40
N PHE A 48 18.55 26.52 3.22
CA PHE A 48 18.57 25.06 3.22
C PHE A 48 18.23 24.47 1.85
N MET A 49 17.11 24.88 1.24
CA MET A 49 16.67 24.34 -0.04
C MET A 49 17.67 24.60 -1.17
N LYS A 50 18.42 25.71 -1.13
CA LYS A 50 19.51 25.98 -2.09
C LYS A 50 20.71 25.05 -1.94
N THR A 51 20.90 24.43 -0.77
CA THR A 51 21.98 23.46 -0.56
C THR A 51 21.67 22.07 -1.14
N ILE A 52 20.41 21.80 -1.49
CA ILE A 52 19.94 20.52 -2.03
C ILE A 52 19.45 20.72 -3.46
N ASP A 53 19.88 19.85 -4.38
CA ASP A 53 19.41 19.86 -5.79
C ASP A 53 18.01 19.24 -5.93
N HIS A 54 17.02 19.80 -5.23
CA HIS A 54 15.62 19.38 -5.25
C HIS A 54 14.69 20.58 -5.12
N SER A 55 13.63 20.62 -5.94
CA SER A 55 12.62 21.70 -5.91
C SER A 55 11.29 21.30 -5.25
N SER A 56 11.09 20.00 -4.99
CA SER A 56 9.87 19.45 -4.40
C SER A 56 10.21 18.65 -3.14
N PHE A 57 9.37 18.78 -2.13
CA PHE A 57 9.53 18.16 -0.82
C PHE A 57 8.19 17.63 -0.30
N LEU A 58 8.22 16.65 0.59
CA LEU A 58 7.12 16.47 1.55
C LEU A 58 7.50 17.17 2.86
N LYS A 59 6.60 18.02 3.33
CA LYS A 59 6.63 18.66 4.64
C LYS A 59 5.78 17.84 5.60
N PHE A 60 6.36 17.39 6.71
CA PHE A 60 5.66 16.74 7.82
C PHE A 60 5.52 17.73 8.98
N ASP A 61 4.29 17.92 9.45
CA ASP A 61 3.95 18.93 10.44
C ASP A 61 3.96 18.35 11.86
N PHE A 62 5.04 18.59 12.59
CA PHE A 62 5.19 18.25 14.00
C PHE A 62 5.15 19.50 14.89
N THR A 63 4.48 20.57 14.45
CA THR A 63 4.49 21.87 15.14
C THR A 63 3.93 21.78 16.57
N ALA A 64 3.01 20.85 16.82
CA ALA A 64 2.50 20.53 18.15
C ALA A 64 3.58 20.11 19.16
N ILE A 65 4.72 19.61 18.68
CA ILE A 65 5.92 19.28 19.48
C ILE A 65 7.13 20.16 19.11
N GLY A 66 6.90 21.28 18.41
CA GLY A 66 7.90 22.29 18.10
C GLY A 66 8.86 21.94 16.94
N GLN A 67 8.50 21.01 16.06
CA GLN A 67 9.34 20.56 14.94
C GLN A 67 8.59 20.61 13.60
N GLU A 68 9.33 20.71 12.49
CA GLU A 68 8.84 20.46 11.13
C GLU A 68 9.88 19.62 10.40
N VAL A 69 9.46 18.64 9.60
CA VAL A 69 10.40 17.81 8.84
C VAL A 69 10.19 18.00 7.35
N PHE A 70 11.29 18.08 6.60
CA PHE A 70 11.30 18.18 5.14
C PHE A 70 12.07 17.01 4.55
N ALA A 71 11.40 16.22 3.71
CA ALA A 71 12.02 15.15 2.93
C ALA A 71 12.00 15.52 1.43
N PRO A 72 13.15 15.51 0.73
CA PRO A 72 13.18 15.72 -0.71
C PRO A 72 12.30 14.69 -1.43
N LEU A 73 11.50 15.14 -2.39
CA LEU A 73 10.55 14.31 -3.11
C LEU A 73 11.01 14.13 -4.56
N ILE A 74 11.36 12.90 -4.91
CA ILE A 74 11.76 12.52 -6.29
C ILE A 74 10.53 12.21 -7.12
N TYR A 75 9.53 11.56 -6.51
CA TYR A 75 8.30 11.17 -7.18
C TYR A 75 7.12 11.15 -6.20
N PHE A 76 6.08 11.92 -6.53
CA PHE A 76 4.79 11.85 -5.84
C PHE A 76 3.93 10.74 -6.47
N SER A 77 3.49 9.78 -5.67
CA SER A 77 2.68 8.64 -6.13
C SER A 77 1.25 8.79 -5.65
N GLU A 78 0.29 8.78 -6.59
CA GLU A 78 -1.15 8.83 -6.30
C GLU A 78 -1.63 7.51 -5.65
N SER A 79 -0.92 6.41 -5.92
CA SER A 79 -1.11 5.09 -5.31
C SER A 79 -0.50 4.95 -3.91
N GLY A 80 0.16 5.99 -3.39
CA GLY A 80 0.53 6.11 -1.97
C GLY A 80 1.88 5.52 -1.57
N VAL A 81 2.77 5.23 -2.53
CA VAL A 81 4.18 4.89 -2.23
C VAL A 81 5.06 5.90 -2.95
N HIS A 82 5.56 6.91 -2.25
CA HIS A 82 6.38 7.98 -2.80
C HIS A 82 7.85 7.53 -2.98
N ALA A 83 8.62 8.29 -3.76
CA ALA A 83 10.08 8.16 -3.83
C ALA A 83 10.76 9.40 -3.23
N PHE A 84 11.67 9.17 -2.29
CA PHE A 84 12.35 10.23 -1.55
C PHE A 84 13.83 10.34 -1.91
N GLY A 85 14.34 11.58 -1.86
CA GLY A 85 15.76 11.90 -1.83
C GLY A 85 16.26 12.13 -0.40
N PHE A 86 17.54 12.46 -0.26
CA PHE A 86 18.22 12.71 1.01
C PHE A 86 19.14 13.93 0.88
N PRO A 87 19.45 14.66 1.97
CA PRO A 87 19.08 14.36 3.37
C PRO A 87 17.62 14.70 3.74
N VAL A 88 17.08 14.06 4.77
CA VAL A 88 15.84 14.45 5.43
C VAL A 88 16.20 15.33 6.63
N VAL A 89 15.55 16.48 6.78
CA VAL A 89 15.91 17.45 7.83
C VAL A 89 14.73 17.81 8.72
N SER A 90 15.04 18.08 10.00
CA SER A 90 14.11 18.71 10.94
C SER A 90 14.46 20.18 11.14
N ARG A 91 13.44 21.01 11.25
CA ARG A 91 13.49 22.42 11.64
C ARG A 91 12.91 22.57 13.04
N THR A 92 13.67 23.18 13.95
CA THR A 92 13.14 23.58 15.25
C THR A 92 12.43 24.93 15.15
N ILE A 93 11.12 24.96 15.41
CA ILE A 93 10.28 26.16 15.21
C ILE A 93 10.76 27.37 16.02
N ALA A 94 11.21 27.14 17.26
CA ALA A 94 11.61 28.23 18.15
C ALA A 94 12.89 28.95 17.70
N THR A 95 13.76 28.29 16.93
CA THR A 95 15.09 28.81 16.57
C THR A 95 15.32 28.93 15.06
N ASP A 96 14.40 28.41 14.24
CA ASP A 96 14.56 28.26 12.79
C ASP A 96 15.82 27.46 12.37
N ALA A 97 16.37 26.66 13.28
CA ALA A 97 17.55 25.85 13.02
C ALA A 97 17.19 24.54 12.32
N PHE A 98 17.92 24.22 11.24
CA PHE A 98 17.80 22.98 10.48
C PHE A 98 18.89 21.97 10.88
N ARG A 99 18.52 20.70 10.90
CA ARG A 99 19.44 19.59 11.15
C ARG A 99 19.00 18.34 10.39
N GLU A 100 19.95 17.63 9.78
CA GLU A 100 19.70 16.30 9.24
C GLU A 100 19.29 15.33 10.35
N ILE A 101 18.25 14.55 10.09
CA ILE A 101 17.74 13.53 11.00
C ILE A 101 17.72 12.18 10.31
N ASN A 102 18.07 11.13 11.05
CA ASN A 102 18.06 9.75 10.56
C ASN A 102 16.70 9.06 10.85
N PRO A 103 16.46 7.81 10.41
CA PRO A 103 15.16 7.15 10.62
C PRO A 103 14.84 6.85 12.10
N ILE A 104 15.85 6.70 12.95
CA ILE A 104 15.68 6.48 14.40
C ILE A 104 15.11 7.73 15.07
N GLU A 105 15.68 8.89 14.74
CA GLU A 105 15.23 10.20 15.23
C GLU A 105 13.85 10.57 14.66
N PHE A 106 13.57 10.23 13.39
CA PHE A 106 12.23 10.41 12.83
C PHE A 106 11.19 9.58 13.61
N THR A 107 11.51 8.33 13.95
CA THR A 107 10.63 7.46 14.75
C THR A 107 10.33 8.07 16.13
N GLU A 108 11.31 8.73 16.75
CA GLU A 108 11.14 9.50 17.99
C GLU A 108 10.15 10.64 17.84
N LEU A 109 10.23 11.42 16.76
CA LEU A 109 9.29 12.51 16.46
C LEU A 109 7.87 11.97 16.25
N VAL A 110 7.73 10.87 15.50
CA VAL A 110 6.43 10.22 15.28
C VAL A 110 5.82 9.76 16.60
N ALA A 111 6.62 9.11 17.46
CA ALA A 111 6.17 8.64 18.75
C ALA A 111 5.74 9.82 19.65
N ALA A 112 6.57 10.86 19.74
CA ALA A 112 6.27 12.07 20.53
C ALA A 112 4.98 12.76 20.07
N TYR A 113 4.78 12.88 18.75
CA TYR A 113 3.55 13.45 18.18
C TYR A 113 2.32 12.57 18.49
N SER A 114 2.49 11.26 18.38
CA SER A 114 1.40 10.29 18.55
C SER A 114 0.96 10.07 20.00
N LYS A 115 1.76 10.51 20.99
CA LYS A 115 1.45 10.35 22.43
C LYS A 115 0.10 10.94 22.86
N THR A 116 -0.37 11.98 22.17
CA THR A 116 -1.67 12.60 22.46
C THR A 116 -2.83 11.63 22.18
N GLU A 117 -2.73 10.84 21.11
CA GLU A 117 -3.75 9.86 20.72
C GLU A 117 -3.47 8.46 21.29
N ASN A 118 -2.20 8.13 21.54
CA ASN A 118 -1.74 6.82 21.97
C ASN A 118 -0.70 6.96 23.10
N PRO A 119 -1.14 7.11 24.37
CA PRO A 119 -0.25 7.42 25.49
C PRO A 119 0.83 6.35 25.77
N ASP A 120 0.56 5.09 25.43
CA ASP A 120 1.42 3.94 25.69
C ASP A 120 2.48 3.68 24.60
N ILE A 121 2.54 4.52 23.55
CA ILE A 121 3.54 4.36 22.47
C ILE A 121 4.96 4.47 23.03
N ASP A 122 5.79 3.50 22.65
CA ASP A 122 7.22 3.45 22.95
C ASP A 122 8.02 3.27 21.64
N PRO A 123 8.87 4.24 21.25
CA PRO A 123 9.71 4.10 20.07
C PRO A 123 10.83 3.07 20.24
N VAL A 124 11.28 2.79 21.46
CA VAL A 124 12.54 2.06 21.72
C VAL A 124 12.55 0.64 21.10
N PRO A 125 11.51 -0.20 21.25
CA PRO A 125 11.48 -1.51 20.59
C PRO A 125 11.54 -1.40 19.06
N THR A 126 10.85 -0.42 18.48
CA THR A 126 10.85 -0.20 17.03
C THR A 126 12.23 0.27 16.56
N GLN A 127 12.86 1.19 17.28
CA GLN A 127 14.20 1.71 16.95
C GLN A 127 15.28 0.61 16.99
N LYS A 128 15.29 -0.24 18.02
CA LYS A 128 16.22 -1.38 18.10
C LYS A 128 16.05 -2.30 16.90
N ARG A 129 14.81 -2.58 16.50
CA ARG A 129 14.52 -3.45 15.36
C ARG A 129 14.81 -2.78 14.03
N MET A 130 14.68 -1.46 13.95
CA MET A 130 15.06 -0.65 12.78
C MET A 130 16.57 -0.74 12.55
N GLN A 131 17.36 -0.58 13.62
CA GLN A 131 18.82 -0.76 13.58
C GLN A 131 19.19 -2.15 13.07
N ASN A 132 18.55 -3.21 13.60
CA ASN A 132 18.75 -4.58 13.11
C ASN A 132 18.36 -4.73 11.62
N SER A 133 17.28 -4.09 11.16
CA SER A 133 16.86 -4.10 9.75
C SER A 133 17.88 -3.43 8.84
N ILE A 134 18.48 -2.32 9.26
CA ILE A 134 19.53 -1.59 8.52
C ILE A 134 20.79 -2.44 8.42
N GLU A 135 21.25 -3.02 9.53
CA GLU A 135 22.44 -3.88 9.57
C GLU A 135 22.28 -5.13 8.69
N ASN A 136 21.12 -5.79 8.77
CA ASN A 136 20.83 -6.97 7.97
C ASN A 136 20.80 -6.62 6.48
N LEU A 137 20.14 -5.52 6.09
CA LEU A 137 20.09 -5.10 4.70
C LEU A 137 21.48 -4.71 4.17
N ALA A 138 22.31 -4.05 4.97
CA ALA A 138 23.69 -3.74 4.60
C ALA A 138 24.48 -5.01 4.28
N LEU A 139 24.34 -6.05 5.12
CA LEU A 139 24.94 -7.37 4.90
C LEU A 139 24.42 -8.03 3.61
N TYR A 140 23.11 -7.95 3.34
CA TYR A 140 22.53 -8.50 2.10
C TYR A 140 23.00 -7.76 0.85
N LEU A 141 23.11 -6.43 0.90
CA LEU A 141 23.61 -5.63 -0.22
C LEU A 141 25.08 -5.92 -0.51
N GLU A 142 25.90 -6.07 0.53
CA GLU A 142 27.30 -6.48 0.40
C GLU A 142 27.41 -7.88 -0.20
N HIS A 143 26.63 -8.85 0.32
CA HIS A 143 26.60 -10.21 -0.22
C HIS A 143 26.14 -10.22 -1.68
N TYR A 144 25.08 -9.47 -2.01
CA TYR A 144 24.57 -9.33 -3.37
C TYR A 144 25.64 -8.80 -4.32
N LYS A 145 26.30 -7.69 -3.97
CA LYS A 145 27.36 -7.06 -4.78
C LYS A 145 28.55 -7.99 -5.04
N ASN A 146 28.87 -8.85 -4.08
CA ASN A 146 30.01 -9.76 -4.14
C ASN A 146 29.67 -11.12 -4.77
N SER A 147 28.42 -11.33 -5.20
CA SER A 147 27.96 -12.57 -5.83
C SER A 147 27.71 -12.36 -7.33
N ASP A 148 27.81 -13.42 -8.13
CA ASP A 148 27.53 -13.38 -9.58
C ASP A 148 26.02 -13.44 -9.92
N ARG A 149 25.15 -13.24 -8.92
CA ARG A 149 23.70 -13.38 -9.08
C ARG A 149 23.10 -12.13 -9.72
N THR A 150 21.93 -12.30 -10.31
CA THR A 150 21.09 -11.21 -10.83
C THR A 150 19.66 -11.39 -10.32
N ALA A 151 19.17 -10.39 -9.59
CA ALA A 151 17.79 -10.35 -9.11
C ALA A 151 16.81 -9.78 -10.14
N ASN A 152 17.31 -9.16 -11.21
CA ASN A 152 16.53 -8.34 -12.14
C ASN A 152 16.40 -8.94 -13.54
N ASN A 153 16.73 -10.23 -13.73
CA ASN A 153 16.48 -10.91 -15.00
C ASN A 153 14.99 -10.92 -15.35
N PRO A 154 14.62 -10.71 -16.62
CA PRO A 154 13.22 -10.80 -17.06
C PRO A 154 12.61 -12.16 -16.74
N GLU A 155 13.34 -13.23 -17.04
CA GLU A 155 12.93 -14.62 -16.77
C GLU A 155 13.57 -15.13 -15.48
N GLN A 156 12.76 -15.71 -14.60
CA GLN A 156 13.22 -16.34 -13.36
C GLN A 156 12.39 -17.57 -13.03
N SER A 157 13.05 -18.61 -12.51
CA SER A 157 12.36 -19.71 -11.86
C SER A 157 11.69 -19.24 -10.57
N PHE A 158 10.76 -20.05 -10.05
CA PHE A 158 10.09 -19.78 -8.78
C PHE A 158 11.08 -19.42 -7.65
N ILE A 159 12.08 -20.28 -7.42
CA ILE A 159 13.03 -20.05 -6.31
C ILE A 159 13.94 -18.85 -6.55
N ALA A 160 14.37 -18.60 -7.79
CA ALA A 160 15.15 -17.42 -8.12
C ALA A 160 14.37 -16.14 -7.81
N SER A 161 13.07 -16.10 -8.12
CA SER A 161 12.22 -14.96 -7.80
C SER A 161 11.97 -14.79 -6.31
N GLU A 162 11.76 -15.89 -5.56
CA GLU A 162 11.63 -15.86 -4.09
C GLU A 162 12.87 -15.28 -3.40
N GLN A 163 14.06 -15.57 -3.94
CA GLN A 163 15.34 -15.12 -3.40
C GLN A 163 15.77 -13.74 -3.92
N SER A 164 14.98 -13.14 -4.84
CA SER A 164 15.29 -11.84 -5.45
C SER A 164 14.77 -10.64 -4.65
N LEU A 165 13.90 -10.83 -3.64
CA LEU A 165 13.38 -9.74 -2.81
C LEU A 165 14.43 -9.23 -1.79
N ILE A 166 15.38 -8.42 -2.24
CA ILE A 166 16.51 -7.94 -1.42
C ILE A 166 16.14 -6.77 -0.52
N LEU A 167 15.30 -5.83 -0.99
CA LEU A 167 14.99 -4.62 -0.21
C LEU A 167 13.89 -4.84 0.85
N GLY A 168 12.98 -5.77 0.58
CA GLY A 168 11.84 -6.08 1.46
C GLY A 168 10.62 -5.20 1.18
N HIS A 169 9.70 -5.10 2.13
CA HIS A 169 8.43 -4.41 1.93
C HIS A 169 8.58 -2.88 2.01
N THR A 170 8.23 -2.18 0.93
CA THR A 170 8.33 -0.71 0.78
C THR A 170 7.40 0.13 1.68
N VAL A 171 6.48 -0.52 2.42
CA VAL A 171 5.53 0.13 3.33
C VAL A 171 5.45 -0.67 4.63
N HIS A 172 6.63 -1.02 5.16
CA HIS A 172 6.80 -1.56 6.50
C HIS A 172 8.01 -0.86 7.14
N PRO A 173 7.97 -0.47 8.42
CA PRO A 173 9.11 0.22 9.07
C PRO A 173 10.32 -0.72 9.26
N LEU A 174 10.07 -2.03 9.37
CA LEU A 174 11.08 -3.04 9.73
C LEU A 174 11.20 -4.17 8.69
N PRO A 175 11.43 -3.87 7.40
CA PRO A 175 11.26 -4.85 6.31
C PRO A 175 12.26 -6.02 6.38
N LYS A 176 13.45 -5.81 6.96
CA LYS A 176 14.53 -6.81 7.07
C LYS A 176 14.95 -7.11 8.51
N SER A 177 14.16 -6.68 9.50
CA SER A 177 14.38 -7.07 10.89
C SER A 177 14.15 -8.57 11.07
N ARG A 178 15.12 -9.24 11.69
CA ARG A 178 15.15 -10.68 12.00
C ARG A 178 15.74 -10.89 13.39
N GLU A 179 15.01 -10.46 14.42
CA GLU A 179 15.46 -10.57 15.81
C GLU A 179 15.47 -12.04 16.23
N GLY A 180 16.67 -12.59 16.43
CA GLY A 180 16.90 -13.99 16.80
C GLY A 180 18.09 -14.62 16.07
N PHE A 181 18.43 -14.16 14.87
CA PHE A 181 19.56 -14.68 14.10
C PHE A 181 20.87 -13.93 14.36
N THR A 182 21.96 -14.68 14.39
CA THR A 182 23.34 -14.18 14.25
C THR A 182 23.67 -13.89 12.79
N LYS A 183 24.81 -13.24 12.51
CA LYS A 183 25.24 -12.92 11.14
C LYS A 183 25.43 -14.16 10.26
N ASP A 184 26.03 -15.22 10.81
CA ASP A 184 26.26 -16.46 10.06
C ASP A 184 24.94 -17.17 9.75
N GLU A 185 24.01 -17.16 10.71
CA GLU A 185 22.66 -17.71 10.53
C GLU A 185 21.84 -16.90 9.51
N LEU A 186 22.03 -15.58 9.44
CA LEU A 186 21.44 -14.79 8.36
C LEU A 186 21.97 -15.26 7.00
N ILE A 187 23.28 -15.47 6.84
CA ILE A 187 23.82 -15.96 5.56
C ILE A 187 23.28 -17.35 5.22
N GLN A 188 23.13 -18.23 6.22
CA GLN A 188 22.69 -19.61 6.00
C GLN A 188 21.19 -19.75 5.73
N TYR A 189 20.34 -19.01 6.45
CA TYR A 189 18.88 -19.24 6.46
C TYR A 189 18.08 -18.21 5.67
N SER A 190 18.73 -17.20 5.10
CA SER A 190 18.02 -16.10 4.42
C SER A 190 17.86 -16.33 2.91
N PRO A 191 16.70 -15.97 2.32
CA PRO A 191 16.52 -15.99 0.87
C PRO A 191 17.44 -14.98 0.16
N GLU A 192 17.76 -13.86 0.79
CA GLU A 192 18.61 -12.80 0.23
C GLU A 192 20.04 -13.24 -0.03
N THR A 193 20.51 -14.29 0.64
CA THR A 193 21.85 -14.90 0.46
C THR A 193 21.78 -16.25 -0.25
N GLN A 194 20.62 -16.56 -0.87
CA GLN A 194 20.31 -17.84 -1.48
C GLN A 194 20.50 -19.03 -0.53
N GLY A 195 20.25 -18.83 0.77
CA GLY A 195 20.47 -19.81 1.82
C GLY A 195 19.76 -21.14 1.56
N GLN A 196 20.51 -22.24 1.69
CA GLN A 196 20.01 -23.60 1.56
C GLN A 196 20.60 -24.49 2.65
N PHE A 197 19.79 -25.41 3.16
CA PHE A 197 20.18 -26.28 4.27
C PHE A 197 19.37 -27.59 4.26
N PRO A 198 19.96 -28.71 4.70
CA PRO A 198 19.18 -29.90 5.03
C PRO A 198 18.26 -29.63 6.22
N LEU A 199 17.12 -30.32 6.28
CA LEU A 199 16.18 -30.20 7.39
C LEU A 199 16.68 -30.97 8.62
N HIS A 200 16.24 -30.57 9.81
CA HIS A 200 16.47 -31.33 11.04
C HIS A 200 15.26 -32.21 11.35
N TYR A 201 15.48 -33.44 11.77
CA TYR A 201 14.39 -34.39 12.04
C TYR A 201 14.38 -34.88 13.49
N PHE A 202 13.16 -35.10 13.99
CA PHE A 202 12.91 -35.73 15.28
C PHE A 202 12.10 -37.01 15.08
N LEU A 203 12.34 -38.00 15.94
CA LEU A 203 11.57 -39.23 16.04
C LEU A 203 10.75 -39.20 17.33
N ILE A 204 9.42 -39.15 17.21
CA ILE A 204 8.52 -38.83 18.32
C ILE A 204 7.47 -39.92 18.51
N HIS A 205 7.16 -40.26 19.77
CA HIS A 205 6.14 -41.23 20.12
C HIS A 205 4.77 -40.83 19.54
N PRO A 206 3.99 -41.76 18.93
CA PRO A 206 2.76 -41.42 18.22
C PRO A 206 1.70 -40.71 19.05
N GLU A 207 1.58 -41.03 20.35
CA GLU A 207 0.62 -40.35 21.24
C GLU A 207 0.95 -38.86 21.46
N ASN A 208 2.17 -38.43 21.13
CA ASN A 208 2.60 -37.05 21.24
C ASN A 208 2.55 -36.31 19.89
N VAL A 209 2.09 -36.94 18.81
CA VAL A 209 2.01 -36.32 17.48
C VAL A 209 0.54 -36.17 17.08
N ALA A 210 0.12 -34.93 16.83
CA ALA A 210 -1.16 -34.61 16.23
C ALA A 210 -0.92 -34.21 14.77
N GLU A 211 -1.48 -34.98 13.83
CA GLU A 211 -1.36 -34.71 12.40
C GLU A 211 -2.71 -34.86 11.69
N LYS A 212 -2.91 -34.10 10.62
CA LYS A 212 -3.99 -34.28 9.66
C LYS A 212 -3.39 -34.25 8.26
N SER A 213 -3.97 -35.03 7.36
CA SER A 213 -3.60 -35.04 5.94
C SER A 213 -4.86 -35.13 5.09
N ALA A 214 -4.93 -34.26 4.08
CA ALA A 214 -5.96 -34.34 3.06
C ALA A 214 -5.63 -35.35 1.97
N GLU A 215 -4.40 -35.87 1.95
CA GLU A 215 -3.99 -36.97 1.06
C GLU A 215 -4.32 -38.34 1.67
N ASP A 216 -4.22 -39.39 0.85
CA ASP A 216 -4.53 -40.78 1.24
C ASP A 216 -3.52 -41.40 2.22
N TYR A 217 -2.55 -40.61 2.70
CA TYR A 217 -1.50 -41.03 3.60
C TYR A 217 -1.13 -39.91 4.58
N LEU A 218 -0.55 -40.30 5.71
CA LEU A 218 0.02 -39.39 6.70
C LEU A 218 1.42 -38.97 6.29
N ILE A 219 1.72 -37.67 6.39
CA ILE A 219 2.98 -37.14 5.86
C ILE A 219 4.19 -37.64 6.67
N THR A 220 4.01 -37.95 7.96
CA THR A 220 5.05 -38.56 8.80
C THR A 220 5.46 -39.96 8.31
N ASP A 221 4.55 -40.72 7.69
CA ASP A 221 4.82 -42.06 7.15
C ASP A 221 5.56 -41.96 5.80
N TYR A 222 5.22 -40.97 4.99
CA TYR A 222 5.98 -40.60 3.80
C TYR A 222 7.41 -40.17 4.16
N LEU A 223 7.55 -39.25 5.11
CA LEU A 223 8.84 -38.76 5.60
C LEU A 223 9.70 -39.88 6.18
N ARG A 224 9.10 -40.88 6.84
CA ARG A 224 9.83 -42.06 7.30
C ARG A 224 10.56 -42.75 6.16
N LYS A 225 9.88 -43.01 5.05
CA LYS A 225 10.46 -43.69 3.88
C LYS A 225 11.54 -42.83 3.21
N GLU A 226 11.34 -41.52 3.15
CA GLU A 226 12.31 -40.59 2.58
C GLU A 226 13.57 -40.52 3.44
N VAL A 227 13.42 -40.25 4.73
CA VAL A 227 14.52 -40.12 5.69
C VAL A 227 15.35 -41.40 5.81
N SER A 228 14.71 -42.59 5.82
CA SER A 228 15.44 -43.86 5.89
C SER A 228 16.46 -44.06 4.77
N GLN A 229 16.29 -43.39 3.62
CA GLN A 229 17.25 -43.45 2.51
C GLN A 229 18.55 -42.70 2.81
N PHE A 230 18.47 -41.62 3.60
CA PHE A 230 19.58 -40.71 3.89
C PHE A 230 20.11 -40.82 5.32
N ALA A 231 19.37 -41.48 6.21
CA ALA A 231 19.72 -41.62 7.62
C ALA A 231 21.10 -42.25 7.81
N ASP A 232 21.88 -41.67 8.74
CA ASP A 232 23.14 -42.23 9.18
C ASP A 232 22.93 -43.51 10.00
N LYS A 233 24.03 -44.12 10.46
CA LYS A 233 23.97 -45.38 11.21
C LYS A 233 23.14 -45.26 12.49
N ASN A 234 23.32 -44.19 13.27
CA ASN A 234 22.65 -44.01 14.55
C ASN A 234 21.15 -43.73 14.36
N ALA A 235 20.81 -42.88 13.39
CA ALA A 235 19.43 -42.61 13.02
C ALA A 235 18.73 -43.88 12.51
N LYS A 236 19.40 -44.71 11.70
CA LYS A 236 18.84 -46.00 11.24
C LYS A 236 18.54 -46.95 12.40
N GLU A 237 19.47 -47.11 13.34
CA GLU A 237 19.25 -47.95 14.52
C GLU A 237 18.03 -47.49 15.34
N LEU A 238 17.85 -46.18 15.51
CA LEU A 238 16.66 -45.62 16.17
C LEU A 238 15.38 -45.83 15.37
N LEU A 239 15.41 -45.65 14.05
CA LEU A 239 14.26 -45.87 13.17
C LEU A 239 13.82 -47.34 13.14
N ASP A 240 14.77 -48.27 13.17
CA ASP A 240 14.47 -49.70 13.21
C ASP A 240 13.91 -50.11 14.57
N PHE A 241 14.51 -49.63 15.66
CA PHE A 241 14.08 -49.95 17.03
C PHE A 241 12.71 -49.35 17.35
N TYR A 242 12.49 -48.06 17.06
CA TYR A 242 11.24 -47.35 17.29
C TYR A 242 10.39 -47.28 16.01
N SER A 243 10.06 -48.45 15.46
CA SER A 243 9.32 -48.59 14.19
C SER A 243 7.97 -47.87 14.14
N GLN A 244 7.32 -47.70 15.29
CA GLN A 244 6.01 -47.04 15.41
C GLN A 244 6.11 -45.51 15.53
N TYR A 245 7.27 -44.96 15.90
CA TYR A 245 7.43 -43.52 16.15
C TYR A 245 7.32 -42.74 14.85
N LYS A 246 6.83 -41.50 14.93
CA LYS A 246 6.63 -40.62 13.78
C LYS A 246 7.86 -39.74 13.53
N ILE A 247 8.13 -39.43 12.26
CA ILE A 247 9.18 -38.47 11.89
C ILE A 247 8.58 -37.07 11.76
N VAL A 248 9.16 -36.12 12.48
CA VAL A 248 8.76 -34.70 12.46
C VAL A 248 9.91 -33.84 11.94
N PRO A 249 9.74 -33.14 10.80
CA PRO A 249 10.74 -32.23 10.26
C PRO A 249 10.66 -30.87 10.95
N VAL A 250 11.81 -30.23 11.15
CA VAL A 250 11.93 -28.92 11.80
C VAL A 250 13.03 -28.11 11.10
N HIS A 251 12.88 -26.78 11.07
CA HIS A 251 13.95 -25.88 10.64
C HIS A 251 15.19 -26.05 11.54
N PRO A 252 16.43 -26.16 11.00
CA PRO A 252 17.62 -26.42 11.81
C PRO A 252 17.85 -25.45 12.98
N TRP A 253 17.64 -24.15 12.76
CA TRP A 253 17.69 -23.15 13.83
C TRP A 253 16.67 -23.40 14.95
N GLU A 254 15.43 -23.72 14.56
CA GLU A 254 14.33 -23.97 15.50
C GLU A 254 14.58 -25.26 16.28
N ALA A 255 15.19 -26.28 15.66
CA ALA A 255 15.58 -27.51 16.35
C ALA A 255 16.58 -27.24 17.48
N THR A 256 17.58 -26.37 17.26
CA THR A 256 18.51 -25.95 18.32
C THR A 256 17.78 -25.24 19.46
N TYR A 257 16.85 -24.33 19.14
CA TYR A 257 16.01 -23.67 20.14
C TYR A 257 15.16 -24.67 20.94
N LEU A 258 14.53 -25.64 20.26
CA LEU A 258 13.66 -26.66 20.85
C LEU A 258 14.42 -27.58 21.79
N LEU A 259 15.64 -27.98 21.43
CA LEU A 259 16.49 -28.85 22.27
C LEU A 259 16.82 -28.22 23.63
N GLU A 260 16.73 -26.90 23.76
CA GLU A 260 16.94 -26.20 25.02
C GLU A 260 15.67 -26.09 25.89
N GLN A 261 14.49 -26.34 25.33
CA GLN A 261 13.21 -26.21 26.04
C GLN A 261 13.01 -27.33 27.06
N LYS A 262 12.35 -26.99 28.16
CA LYS A 262 12.14 -27.89 29.30
C LYS A 262 11.35 -29.14 28.88
N GLU A 263 10.26 -28.94 28.16
CA GLU A 263 9.33 -29.98 27.72
C GLU A 263 10.05 -30.99 26.79
N VAL A 264 10.90 -30.50 25.89
CA VAL A 264 11.67 -31.35 24.97
C VAL A 264 12.72 -32.18 25.73
N LYS A 265 13.44 -31.58 26.68
CA LYS A 265 14.39 -32.30 27.55
C LYS A 265 13.69 -33.38 28.39
N GLU A 266 12.51 -33.08 28.91
CA GLU A 266 11.69 -34.07 29.64
C GLU A 266 11.25 -35.22 28.74
N MET A 267 10.72 -34.94 27.54
CA MET A 267 10.34 -35.97 26.57
C MET A 267 11.53 -36.86 26.17
N GLN A 268 12.72 -36.30 25.99
CA GLN A 268 13.94 -37.07 25.74
C GLN A 268 14.30 -37.99 26.91
N SER A 269 14.21 -37.51 28.15
CA SER A 269 14.48 -38.32 29.34
C SER A 269 13.52 -39.50 29.49
N LYS A 270 12.28 -39.34 29.00
CA LYS A 270 11.23 -40.37 28.96
C LYS A 270 11.27 -41.23 27.69
N GLN A 271 12.25 -41.03 26.80
CA GLN A 271 12.35 -41.71 25.50
C GLN A 271 11.10 -41.56 24.60
N LEU A 272 10.35 -40.46 24.79
CA LEU A 272 9.22 -40.10 23.95
C LEU A 272 9.65 -39.36 22.69
N LEU A 273 10.88 -38.84 22.66
CA LEU A 273 11.41 -38.02 21.58
C LEU A 273 12.92 -38.24 21.44
N PHE A 274 13.39 -38.37 20.19
CA PHE A 274 14.82 -38.42 19.83
C PHE A 274 15.12 -37.38 18.76
N SER A 275 16.25 -36.68 18.90
CA SER A 275 16.78 -35.81 17.84
C SER A 275 17.61 -36.67 16.89
N LEU A 276 17.25 -36.70 15.61
CA LEU A 276 17.98 -37.48 14.61
C LEU A 276 19.10 -36.68 13.94
N GLY A 277 19.01 -35.34 13.96
CA GLY A 277 19.97 -34.47 13.30
C GLY A 277 19.53 -34.03 11.90
N GLN A 278 20.49 -33.55 11.11
CA GLN A 278 20.28 -33.03 9.76
C GLN A 278 20.79 -34.01 8.70
N PHE A 279 19.95 -34.38 7.74
CA PHE A 279 20.31 -35.25 6.61
C PHE A 279 19.33 -35.09 5.45
N GLY A 280 19.66 -35.68 4.30
CA GLY A 280 18.84 -35.62 3.09
C GLY A 280 19.12 -34.38 2.23
N PRO A 281 18.23 -34.07 1.28
CA PRO A 281 18.42 -32.96 0.35
C PRO A 281 18.34 -31.60 1.05
N SER A 282 19.05 -30.62 0.49
CA SER A 282 18.96 -29.23 0.93
C SER A 282 17.68 -28.58 0.43
N TYR A 283 17.04 -27.79 1.29
CA TYR A 283 15.92 -26.93 0.94
C TYR A 283 16.36 -25.46 0.99
N ALA A 284 15.94 -24.70 -0.02
CA ALA A 284 16.21 -23.28 -0.15
C ALA A 284 15.16 -22.45 0.60
N ALA A 285 15.59 -21.44 1.35
CA ALA A 285 14.69 -20.50 1.99
C ALA A 285 13.95 -19.65 0.95
N THR A 286 12.63 -19.53 1.11
CA THR A 286 11.79 -18.62 0.31
C THR A 286 11.71 -17.23 0.95
N SER A 287 11.02 -16.26 0.32
CA SER A 287 10.85 -14.90 0.85
C SER A 287 10.23 -14.83 2.26
N SER A 288 9.53 -15.89 2.69
CA SER A 288 8.98 -16.00 4.06
C SER A 288 10.00 -16.45 5.12
N VAL A 289 11.23 -16.80 4.71
CA VAL A 289 12.31 -17.42 5.49
C VAL A 289 11.96 -18.84 5.95
N ARG A 290 10.85 -18.99 6.66
CA ARG A 290 10.42 -20.25 7.30
C ARG A 290 9.71 -21.25 6.37
N THR A 291 9.33 -20.85 5.16
CA THR A 291 8.90 -21.79 4.12
C THR A 291 10.08 -22.12 3.26
N VAL A 292 10.34 -23.41 3.04
CA VAL A 292 11.52 -23.87 2.32
C VAL A 292 11.13 -24.74 1.11
N TYR A 293 11.94 -24.68 0.07
CA TYR A 293 11.66 -25.26 -1.25
C TYR A 293 12.79 -26.17 -1.71
N ASN A 294 12.44 -27.28 -2.36
CA ASN A 294 13.38 -28.12 -3.10
C ASN A 294 12.76 -28.45 -4.47
N ALA A 295 13.55 -28.35 -5.55
CA ALA A 295 13.08 -28.52 -6.92
C ALA A 295 12.68 -29.97 -7.27
N ASP A 296 13.15 -30.94 -6.49
CA ASP A 296 12.86 -32.37 -6.68
C ASP A 296 11.76 -32.88 -5.75
N SER A 297 11.33 -32.07 -4.78
CA SER A 297 10.31 -32.43 -3.80
C SER A 297 8.91 -31.98 -4.21
N GLU A 298 7.93 -32.87 -4.04
CA GLU A 298 6.50 -32.56 -4.19
C GLU A 298 5.98 -31.62 -3.07
N TRP A 299 6.78 -31.42 -2.02
CA TRP A 299 6.39 -30.72 -0.81
C TRP A 299 7.32 -29.53 -0.50
N MET A 300 6.71 -28.41 -0.13
CA MET A 300 7.36 -27.33 0.60
C MET A 300 6.98 -27.44 2.07
N TYR A 301 7.93 -27.15 2.97
CA TYR A 301 7.68 -27.17 4.41
C TYR A 301 7.66 -25.75 4.95
N LYS A 302 6.60 -25.39 5.68
CA LYS A 302 6.44 -24.11 6.37
C LYS A 302 6.51 -24.33 7.87
N PHE A 303 7.67 -24.05 8.45
CA PHE A 303 7.99 -24.33 9.85
C PHE A 303 7.52 -23.21 10.78
N SER A 304 7.24 -23.55 12.03
CA SER A 304 7.36 -22.57 13.12
C SER A 304 8.82 -22.11 13.23
N LEU A 305 9.00 -20.83 13.56
CA LEU A 305 10.30 -20.23 13.76
C LEU A 305 10.19 -19.12 14.80
N HIS A 306 10.84 -19.29 15.97
CA HIS A 306 10.88 -18.31 17.06
C HIS A 306 11.83 -17.12 16.78
N VAL A 307 11.71 -16.57 15.58
CA VAL A 307 12.40 -15.36 15.12
C VAL A 307 11.35 -14.31 14.80
N LYS A 308 11.52 -13.10 15.32
CA LYS A 308 10.58 -11.99 15.06
C LYS A 308 10.89 -11.36 13.72
N ILE A 309 10.00 -11.55 12.74
CA ILE A 309 10.11 -11.01 11.38
C ILE A 309 8.96 -10.02 11.17
N THR A 310 9.25 -8.82 10.68
CA THR A 310 8.26 -7.72 10.50
C THR A 310 7.55 -7.33 11.81
N ASN A 311 6.30 -7.71 12.06
CA ASN A 311 5.64 -7.42 13.35
C ASN A 311 5.40 -8.65 14.22
N SER A 312 5.76 -9.85 13.76
CA SER A 312 5.35 -11.08 14.45
C SER A 312 6.46 -12.11 14.62
N PHE A 313 6.34 -12.92 15.67
CA PHE A 313 7.01 -14.22 15.70
C PHE A 313 6.41 -15.12 14.62
N ARG A 314 7.25 -15.89 13.94
CA ARG A 314 6.82 -16.73 12.81
C ARG A 314 6.47 -18.15 13.26
N VAL A 315 5.64 -18.23 14.29
CA VAL A 315 5.10 -19.47 14.84
C VAL A 315 3.79 -19.83 14.13
N ASN A 316 3.51 -21.12 13.93
CA ASN A 316 2.26 -21.62 13.39
C ASN A 316 1.32 -22.04 14.51
N TYR A 317 0.11 -21.49 14.54
CA TYR A 317 -0.91 -21.92 15.50
C TYR A 317 -1.83 -22.99 14.92
N LEU A 318 -2.34 -23.88 15.80
CA LEU A 318 -3.19 -25.00 15.40
C LEU A 318 -4.39 -24.58 14.53
N HIS A 319 -5.05 -23.48 14.87
CA HIS A 319 -6.19 -23.00 14.10
C HIS A 319 -5.80 -22.53 12.69
N GLU A 320 -4.57 -22.04 12.50
CA GLU A 320 -4.04 -21.68 11.18
C GLU A 320 -3.67 -22.92 10.36
N LEU A 321 -3.15 -23.96 11.01
CA LEU A 321 -2.87 -25.24 10.37
C LEU A 321 -4.15 -25.94 9.89
N ASN A 322 -5.20 -25.94 10.72
CA ASN A 322 -6.51 -26.47 10.33
C ASN A 322 -7.10 -25.72 9.14
N ARG A 323 -6.82 -24.42 8.98
CA ARG A 323 -7.26 -23.66 7.81
C ARG A 323 -6.64 -24.16 6.51
N GLY A 324 -5.36 -24.54 6.55
CA GLY A 324 -4.68 -25.21 5.43
C GLY A 324 -5.38 -26.49 5.02
N TYR A 325 -5.60 -27.36 6.00
CA TYR A 325 -6.26 -28.65 5.84
C TYR A 325 -7.71 -28.52 5.32
N ASP A 326 -8.53 -27.67 5.95
CA ASP A 326 -9.92 -27.43 5.57
C ASP A 326 -10.01 -26.93 4.12
N ALA A 327 -9.15 -25.97 3.74
CA ALA A 327 -9.09 -25.46 2.38
C ALA A 327 -8.70 -26.56 1.38
N ALA A 328 -7.72 -27.42 1.70
CA ALA A 328 -7.32 -28.52 0.83
C ALA A 328 -8.44 -29.55 0.64
N GLN A 329 -9.18 -29.88 1.70
CA GLN A 329 -10.38 -30.73 1.61
C GLN A 329 -11.44 -30.08 0.70
N LEU A 330 -11.72 -28.79 0.90
CA LEU A 330 -12.70 -28.06 0.11
C LEU A 330 -12.33 -28.04 -1.38
N MET A 331 -11.04 -27.89 -1.71
CA MET A 331 -10.57 -27.91 -3.10
C MET A 331 -10.80 -29.24 -3.82
N LYS A 332 -10.95 -30.36 -3.08
CA LYS A 332 -11.23 -31.69 -3.65
C LYS A 332 -12.72 -31.90 -3.99
N THR A 333 -13.61 -31.05 -3.46
CA THR A 333 -15.06 -31.11 -3.71
C THR A 333 -15.44 -30.45 -5.05
N ASP A 334 -16.73 -30.51 -5.40
CA ASP A 334 -17.25 -29.83 -6.61
C ASP A 334 -17.18 -28.30 -6.51
N TRP A 335 -17.13 -27.74 -5.29
CA TRP A 335 -16.89 -26.31 -5.07
C TRP A 335 -15.50 -25.90 -5.58
N GLY A 336 -14.46 -26.64 -5.21
CA GLY A 336 -13.08 -26.36 -5.63
C GLY A 336 -12.86 -26.58 -7.12
N LYS A 337 -13.41 -27.69 -7.65
CA LYS A 337 -13.43 -27.95 -9.10
C LYS A 337 -14.20 -26.86 -9.86
N GLY A 338 -15.22 -26.27 -9.25
CA GLY A 338 -15.95 -25.12 -9.77
C GLY A 338 -15.06 -23.91 -9.99
N ILE A 339 -14.27 -23.51 -8.98
CA ILE A 339 -13.30 -22.40 -9.13
C ILE A 339 -12.33 -22.67 -10.28
N GLN A 340 -11.73 -23.85 -10.32
CA GLN A 340 -10.74 -24.19 -11.35
C GLN A 340 -11.36 -24.25 -12.76
N LYS A 341 -12.64 -24.61 -12.87
CA LYS A 341 -13.38 -24.63 -14.13
C LYS A 341 -13.75 -23.22 -14.60
N ASP A 342 -14.25 -22.38 -13.69
CA ASP A 342 -14.70 -21.03 -14.01
C ASP A 342 -13.53 -20.08 -14.26
N TYR A 343 -12.43 -20.28 -13.54
CA TYR A 343 -11.25 -19.43 -13.53
C TYR A 343 -9.97 -20.26 -13.72
N PRO A 344 -9.76 -20.87 -14.91
CA PRO A 344 -8.63 -21.77 -15.16
C PRO A 344 -7.25 -21.11 -15.00
N GLN A 345 -7.18 -19.78 -15.10
CA GLN A 345 -5.98 -18.98 -14.89
C GLN A 345 -5.61 -18.79 -13.41
N ILE A 346 -6.50 -19.10 -12.46
CA ILE A 346 -6.21 -19.05 -11.02
C ILE A 346 -5.85 -20.44 -10.53
N GLN A 347 -4.71 -20.56 -9.84
CA GLN A 347 -4.34 -21.78 -9.12
C GLN A 347 -4.08 -21.47 -7.64
N LEU A 348 -4.86 -22.12 -6.78
CA LEU A 348 -4.71 -22.02 -5.34
C LEU A 348 -3.76 -23.15 -4.88
N ILE A 349 -2.58 -22.77 -4.36
CA ILE A 349 -1.63 -23.72 -3.77
C ILE A 349 -2.12 -24.06 -2.37
N THR A 350 -2.32 -25.35 -2.09
CA THR A 350 -2.89 -25.79 -0.81
C THR A 350 -1.84 -26.34 0.15
N ASP A 351 -2.18 -26.27 1.43
CA ASP A 351 -1.43 -26.85 2.54
C ASP A 351 -2.20 -28.10 3.05
N PRO A 352 -2.13 -29.26 2.36
CA PRO A 352 -3.01 -30.40 2.62
C PRO A 352 -2.73 -31.13 3.93
N ALA A 353 -1.54 -30.96 4.52
CA ALA A 353 -1.18 -31.65 5.74
C ALA A 353 -0.49 -30.73 6.74
N PHE A 354 -0.57 -31.09 8.02
CA PHE A 354 0.21 -30.46 9.08
C PHE A 354 0.63 -31.48 10.13
N ILE A 355 1.69 -31.15 10.87
CA ILE A 355 2.18 -31.91 12.02
C ILE A 355 2.31 -30.95 13.21
N THR A 356 1.89 -31.39 14.40
CA THR A 356 2.15 -30.72 15.68
C THR A 356 2.58 -31.76 16.72
N VAL A 357 3.28 -31.29 17.76
CA VAL A 357 3.67 -32.13 18.91
C VAL A 357 2.92 -31.66 20.14
N VAL A 358 2.36 -32.61 20.89
CA VAL A 358 1.59 -32.38 22.12
C VAL A 358 2.27 -33.10 23.29
N TYR A 359 2.44 -32.39 24.40
CA TYR A 359 2.95 -32.96 25.64
C TYR A 359 2.20 -32.36 26.82
N GLU A 360 1.67 -33.22 27.71
CA GLU A 360 0.85 -32.82 28.85
C GLU A 360 -0.29 -31.85 28.46
N ASP A 361 -1.05 -32.24 27.42
CA ASP A 361 -2.18 -31.49 26.84
C ASP A 361 -1.84 -30.10 26.27
N LYS A 362 -0.55 -29.79 26.08
CA LYS A 362 -0.08 -28.54 25.48
C LYS A 362 0.64 -28.80 24.16
N ILE A 363 0.37 -27.94 23.18
CA ILE A 363 1.10 -27.93 21.92
C ILE A 363 2.46 -27.27 22.15
N ILE A 364 3.52 -27.92 21.67
CA ILE A 364 4.86 -27.33 21.60
C ILE A 364 4.98 -26.67 20.23
N ASP A 365 4.70 -25.37 20.17
CA ASP A 365 4.48 -24.66 18.90
C ASP A 365 5.68 -24.68 17.94
N GLY A 366 6.92 -24.84 18.43
CA GLY A 366 8.11 -24.94 17.58
C GLY A 366 8.12 -26.17 16.65
N PHE A 367 7.35 -27.22 16.96
CA PHE A 367 7.17 -28.38 16.07
C PHE A 367 6.03 -28.21 15.05
N SER A 368 5.20 -27.17 15.19
CA SER A 368 4.04 -26.95 14.32
C SER A 368 4.48 -26.65 12.88
N THR A 369 4.27 -27.61 11.99
CA THR A 369 4.71 -27.54 10.59
C THR A 369 3.52 -27.69 9.66
N SER A 370 3.38 -26.75 8.71
CA SER A 370 2.46 -26.87 7.58
C SER A 370 3.20 -27.46 6.38
N ILE A 371 2.55 -28.38 5.66
CA ILE A 371 3.10 -29.05 4.49
C ILE A 371 2.30 -28.58 3.28
N ARG A 372 3.00 -27.94 2.35
CA ARG A 372 2.43 -27.26 1.18
C ARG A 372 2.77 -28.02 -0.09
N GLN A 373 1.79 -28.14 -0.98
CA GLN A 373 2.01 -28.68 -2.33
C GLN A 373 3.02 -27.81 -3.09
N ASN A 374 4.01 -28.43 -3.72
CA ASN A 374 4.97 -27.75 -4.59
C ASN A 374 4.57 -27.92 -6.06
N PRO A 375 3.93 -26.94 -6.73
CA PRO A 375 3.63 -27.04 -8.16
C PRO A 375 4.86 -26.79 -9.05
N PHE A 376 5.98 -26.35 -8.47
CA PHE A 376 7.19 -25.93 -9.16
C PHE A 376 8.33 -26.94 -8.97
N HIS A 377 8.03 -28.23 -9.09
CA HIS A 377 9.00 -29.32 -8.96
C HIS A 377 9.19 -30.09 -10.27
N GLY A 378 10.28 -30.85 -10.37
CA GLY A 378 10.63 -31.63 -11.55
C GLY A 378 10.69 -30.77 -12.81
N ALA A 379 9.97 -31.16 -13.86
CA ALA A 379 9.93 -30.39 -15.12
C ALA A 379 9.35 -28.96 -14.94
N ASN A 380 8.52 -28.73 -13.91
CA ASN A 380 7.91 -27.43 -13.65
C ASN A 380 8.82 -26.47 -12.86
N ALA A 381 9.96 -26.91 -12.35
CA ALA A 381 10.89 -26.06 -11.59
C ALA A 381 11.48 -24.91 -12.42
N ASN A 382 11.51 -25.06 -13.75
CA ASN A 382 12.04 -24.07 -14.69
C ASN A 382 10.97 -23.14 -15.28
N LYS A 383 9.71 -23.22 -14.82
CA LYS A 383 8.69 -22.28 -15.25
C LYS A 383 9.08 -20.84 -14.91
N ASN A 384 8.76 -19.91 -15.81
CA ASN A 384 8.99 -18.49 -15.58
C ASN A 384 7.93 -17.93 -14.63
N VAL A 385 8.23 -17.95 -13.33
CA VAL A 385 7.29 -17.60 -12.26
C VAL A 385 7.90 -16.52 -11.40
N THR A 386 7.18 -15.42 -11.24
CA THR A 386 7.58 -14.30 -10.41
C THR A 386 6.80 -14.24 -9.11
N LEU A 387 7.48 -13.94 -8.01
CA LEU A 387 6.89 -13.40 -6.79
C LEU A 387 6.61 -11.91 -7.00
N VAL A 388 5.36 -11.48 -6.87
CA VAL A 388 4.97 -10.09 -7.15
C VAL A 388 5.75 -9.09 -6.30
N ALA A 389 6.00 -9.39 -5.02
CA ALA A 389 6.79 -8.52 -4.15
C ALA A 389 8.22 -8.28 -4.68
N SER A 390 8.83 -9.27 -5.33
CA SER A 390 10.16 -9.12 -5.94
C SER A 390 10.15 -8.33 -7.24
N LEU A 391 9.01 -8.32 -7.95
CA LEU A 391 8.82 -7.59 -9.19
C LEU A 391 8.69 -6.08 -8.96
N THR A 392 8.05 -5.68 -7.87
CA THR A 392 7.70 -4.29 -7.54
C THR A 392 8.68 -3.57 -6.63
N GLN A 393 9.74 -4.24 -6.17
CA GLN A 393 10.78 -3.59 -5.37
C GLN A 393 11.56 -2.55 -6.20
N ASP A 394 12.14 -1.57 -5.51
CA ASP A 394 12.97 -0.54 -6.13
C ASP A 394 14.32 -1.11 -6.62
N ASN A 395 15.15 -0.27 -7.25
CA ASN A 395 16.45 -0.65 -7.79
C ASN A 395 17.39 -1.18 -6.69
N ILE A 396 18.05 -2.31 -6.97
CA ILE A 396 19.08 -2.87 -6.10
C ILE A 396 20.42 -2.30 -6.55
N LEU A 397 21.06 -1.50 -5.68
CA LEU A 397 22.29 -0.77 -6.01
C LEU A 397 22.08 0.08 -7.28
N THR A 398 22.82 -0.21 -8.35
CA THR A 398 22.77 0.50 -9.63
C THR A 398 21.98 -0.23 -10.72
N GLU A 399 21.38 -1.38 -10.41
CA GLU A 399 20.64 -2.18 -11.40
C GLU A 399 19.22 -1.66 -11.60
N LEU A 400 18.72 -1.73 -12.85
CA LEU A 400 17.32 -1.41 -13.13
C LEU A 400 16.38 -2.37 -12.38
N PRO A 401 15.24 -1.89 -11.84
CA PRO A 401 14.24 -2.76 -11.23
C PRO A 401 13.74 -3.81 -12.23
N ARG A 402 13.45 -5.02 -11.75
CA ARG A 402 13.00 -6.13 -12.60
C ARG A 402 11.77 -5.80 -13.45
N ILE A 403 10.81 -5.02 -12.95
CA ILE A 403 9.64 -4.63 -13.75
C ILE A 403 10.03 -3.84 -15.01
N VAL A 404 11.10 -3.03 -14.94
CA VAL A 404 11.63 -2.27 -16.08
C VAL A 404 12.24 -3.23 -17.09
N THR A 405 13.17 -4.08 -16.66
CA THR A 405 13.84 -5.02 -17.55
C THR A 405 12.86 -5.99 -18.21
N LEU A 406 11.83 -6.43 -17.48
CA LEU A 406 10.76 -7.28 -17.99
C LEU A 406 9.93 -6.60 -19.08
N ILE A 407 9.46 -5.36 -18.84
CA ILE A 407 8.65 -4.63 -19.82
C ILE A 407 9.47 -4.24 -21.05
N GLU A 408 10.72 -3.80 -20.87
CA GLU A 408 11.61 -3.47 -21.99
C GLU A 408 11.91 -4.70 -22.87
N GLU A 409 12.14 -5.86 -22.25
CA GLU A 409 12.35 -7.10 -22.98
C GLU A 409 11.08 -7.57 -23.69
N SER A 410 9.93 -7.48 -23.04
CA SER A 410 8.63 -7.79 -23.64
C SER A 410 8.33 -6.89 -24.85
N ALA A 411 8.62 -5.60 -24.74
CA ALA A 411 8.45 -4.61 -25.80
C ALA A 411 9.32 -4.96 -27.03
N LYS A 412 10.57 -5.40 -26.80
CA LYS A 412 11.46 -5.88 -27.87
C LYS A 412 10.93 -7.15 -28.55
N ARG A 413 10.42 -8.12 -27.78
CA ARG A 413 9.87 -9.38 -28.33
C ARG A 413 8.66 -9.15 -29.24
N GLN A 414 7.89 -8.11 -28.95
CA GLN A 414 6.62 -7.81 -29.64
C GLN A 414 6.70 -6.64 -30.64
N ASP A 415 7.85 -5.99 -30.77
CA ASP A 415 8.04 -4.77 -31.60
C ASP A 415 7.04 -3.65 -31.24
N LEU A 416 6.88 -3.40 -29.93
CA LEU A 416 6.01 -2.37 -29.37
C LEU A 416 6.82 -1.31 -28.60
N THR A 417 6.19 -0.17 -28.32
CA THR A 417 6.80 0.80 -27.40
C THR A 417 6.74 0.29 -25.95
N VAL A 418 7.68 0.72 -25.11
CA VAL A 418 7.71 0.39 -23.67
C VAL A 418 6.40 0.83 -22.99
N ALA A 419 5.88 2.01 -23.32
CA ALA A 419 4.66 2.54 -22.74
C ALA A 419 3.42 1.73 -23.13
N ASP A 420 3.27 1.40 -24.42
CA ASP A 420 2.14 0.58 -24.88
C ASP A 420 2.19 -0.83 -24.29
N THR A 421 3.41 -1.39 -24.19
CA THR A 421 3.65 -2.70 -23.56
C THR A 421 3.28 -2.67 -22.08
N ALA A 422 3.68 -1.64 -21.33
CA ALA A 422 3.33 -1.50 -19.91
C ALA A 422 1.80 -1.47 -19.69
N ILE A 423 1.07 -0.70 -20.51
CA ILE A 423 -0.38 -0.61 -20.43
C ILE A 423 -1.05 -1.95 -20.80
N ALA A 424 -0.59 -2.60 -21.88
CA ALA A 424 -1.11 -3.90 -22.28
C ALA A 424 -0.83 -4.99 -21.24
N TRP A 425 0.38 -5.01 -20.68
CA TRP A 425 0.79 -5.93 -19.62
C TRP A 425 -0.07 -5.76 -18.38
N PHE A 426 -0.32 -4.51 -17.97
CA PHE A 426 -1.15 -4.24 -16.79
C PHE A 426 -2.62 -4.61 -17.02
N LYS A 427 -3.18 -4.36 -18.20
CA LYS A 427 -4.53 -4.84 -18.55
C LYS A 427 -4.62 -6.36 -18.49
N GLN A 428 -3.63 -7.07 -19.02
CA GLN A 428 -3.57 -8.53 -18.92
C GLN A 428 -3.45 -8.99 -17.46
N TYR A 429 -2.66 -8.29 -16.64
CA TYR A 429 -2.57 -8.54 -15.21
C TYR A 429 -3.95 -8.48 -14.53
N LEU A 430 -4.71 -7.41 -14.77
CA LEU A 430 -6.07 -7.25 -14.24
C LEU A 430 -7.04 -8.33 -14.74
N ASN A 431 -6.89 -8.75 -16.00
CA ASN A 431 -7.71 -9.81 -16.59
C ASN A 431 -7.49 -11.18 -15.93
N ILE A 432 -6.26 -11.50 -15.54
CA ILE A 432 -5.96 -12.79 -14.88
C ILE A 432 -6.07 -12.74 -13.35
N SER A 433 -6.19 -11.55 -12.74
CA SER A 433 -6.24 -11.37 -11.29
C SER A 433 -7.56 -10.75 -10.83
N LEU A 434 -7.78 -9.46 -11.08
CA LEU A 434 -8.92 -8.69 -10.56
C LEU A 434 -10.27 -9.27 -10.92
N THR A 435 -10.51 -9.52 -12.20
CA THR A 435 -11.81 -10.00 -12.67
C THR A 435 -12.13 -11.39 -12.07
N PRO A 436 -11.21 -12.38 -12.14
CA PRO A 436 -11.43 -13.68 -11.48
C PRO A 436 -11.59 -13.58 -9.96
N LEU A 437 -10.79 -12.76 -9.27
CA LEU A 437 -10.81 -12.71 -7.82
C LEU A 437 -12.08 -12.07 -7.26
N ILE A 438 -12.62 -11.03 -7.93
CA ILE A 438 -13.95 -10.50 -7.61
C ILE A 438 -15.03 -11.56 -7.87
N GLY A 439 -14.96 -12.24 -9.01
CA GLY A 439 -15.88 -13.33 -9.34
C GLY A 439 -15.87 -14.47 -8.31
N ILE A 440 -14.67 -14.88 -7.87
CA ILE A 440 -14.49 -15.90 -6.82
C ILE A 440 -15.08 -15.42 -5.49
N PHE A 441 -14.81 -14.17 -5.10
CA PHE A 441 -15.36 -13.61 -3.88
C PHE A 441 -16.89 -13.51 -3.90
N ASN A 442 -17.46 -13.07 -5.02
CA ASN A 442 -18.91 -12.93 -5.16
C ASN A 442 -19.61 -14.29 -5.19
N LYS A 443 -19.15 -15.20 -6.05
CA LYS A 443 -19.81 -16.49 -6.30
C LYS A 443 -19.54 -17.51 -5.19
N TYR A 444 -18.30 -17.65 -4.77
CA TYR A 444 -17.87 -18.70 -3.84
C TYR A 444 -17.67 -18.21 -2.40
N GLY A 445 -17.74 -16.88 -2.20
CA GLY A 445 -17.49 -16.24 -0.91
C GLY A 445 -16.11 -16.51 -0.34
N PHE A 446 -15.14 -16.83 -1.20
CA PHE A 446 -13.75 -17.04 -0.84
C PHE A 446 -12.94 -15.77 -1.02
N GLY A 447 -12.16 -15.42 -0.01
CA GLY A 447 -11.17 -14.37 -0.06
C GLY A 447 -9.88 -14.80 0.64
N SER A 448 -8.83 -14.02 0.43
CA SER A 448 -7.55 -14.25 1.07
C SER A 448 -6.74 -12.97 1.21
N GLU A 449 -5.64 -13.05 1.95
CA GLU A 449 -4.61 -12.01 2.02
C GLU A 449 -3.78 -11.98 0.72
N PHE A 450 -4.38 -11.48 -0.37
CA PHE A 450 -3.77 -11.30 -1.69
C PHE A 450 -2.65 -10.24 -1.74
N HIS A 451 -1.82 -10.15 -0.71
CA HIS A 451 -0.67 -9.26 -0.71
C HIS A 451 0.46 -9.78 -1.61
N GLN A 452 1.37 -8.88 -1.97
CA GLN A 452 2.40 -9.14 -2.98
C GLN A 452 3.32 -10.35 -2.68
N GLN A 453 3.53 -10.71 -1.42
CA GLN A 453 4.35 -11.87 -1.03
C GLN A 453 3.61 -13.23 -1.16
N ASN A 454 2.28 -13.24 -1.23
CA ASN A 454 1.49 -14.48 -1.34
C ASN A 454 1.03 -14.75 -2.79
N VAL A 455 1.40 -13.87 -3.71
CA VAL A 455 1.00 -13.95 -5.12
C VAL A 455 2.22 -14.25 -5.97
N MET A 456 2.10 -15.28 -6.80
CA MET A 456 3.05 -15.57 -7.86
C MET A 456 2.37 -15.54 -9.22
N VAL A 457 3.06 -15.05 -10.24
CA VAL A 457 2.55 -14.93 -11.60
C VAL A 457 3.47 -15.67 -12.54
N GLU A 458 2.93 -16.59 -13.33
CA GLU A 458 3.64 -17.21 -14.45
C GLU A 458 3.51 -16.31 -15.68
N PHE A 459 4.60 -16.23 -16.43
CA PHE A 459 4.67 -15.46 -17.67
C PHE A 459 4.76 -16.39 -18.88
N ASP A 460 4.14 -15.98 -19.99
CA ASP A 460 4.26 -16.64 -21.29
C ASP A 460 5.59 -16.32 -21.99
N GLU A 461 5.77 -16.81 -23.23
CA GLU A 461 6.97 -16.55 -24.04
C GLU A 461 7.22 -15.07 -24.35
N ASN A 462 6.19 -14.23 -24.28
CA ASN A 462 6.28 -12.77 -24.49
C ASN A 462 6.40 -11.99 -23.18
N LEU A 463 6.57 -12.68 -22.05
CA LEU A 463 6.64 -12.12 -20.70
C LEU A 463 5.33 -11.48 -20.19
N PHE A 464 4.18 -11.86 -20.77
CA PHE A 464 2.88 -11.40 -20.32
C PHE A 464 2.31 -12.29 -19.22
N PRO A 465 1.53 -11.74 -18.25
CA PRO A 465 0.91 -12.53 -17.20
C PRO A 465 -0.04 -13.57 -17.78
N SER A 466 0.22 -14.86 -17.54
CA SER A 466 -0.56 -15.96 -18.11
C SER A 466 -1.34 -16.75 -17.05
N LYS A 467 -0.73 -16.96 -15.87
CA LYS A 467 -1.36 -17.72 -14.78
C LYS A 467 -1.04 -17.12 -13.42
N PHE A 468 -2.03 -17.10 -12.55
CA PHE A 468 -1.96 -16.51 -11.23
C PHE A 468 -2.00 -17.60 -10.16
N TYR A 469 -0.98 -17.63 -9.32
CA TYR A 469 -0.84 -18.58 -8.23
C TYR A 469 -0.97 -17.85 -6.90
N PHE A 470 -1.74 -18.42 -5.99
CA PHE A 470 -1.85 -17.92 -4.63
C PHE A 470 -1.40 -18.97 -3.62
N ARG A 471 -0.67 -18.56 -2.59
CA ARG A 471 -0.21 -19.41 -1.49
C ARG A 471 -0.57 -18.81 -0.14
N ASP A 472 -0.23 -19.56 0.90
CA ASP A 472 -0.42 -19.20 2.31
C ASP A 472 -1.86 -19.31 2.79
N ASN A 473 -2.25 -20.55 3.05
CA ASN A 473 -3.59 -20.88 3.49
C ASN A 473 -3.92 -20.31 4.86
N GLN A 474 -2.95 -19.82 5.64
CA GLN A 474 -3.23 -19.11 6.89
C GLN A 474 -4.01 -17.80 6.64
N GLY A 475 -3.89 -17.24 5.43
CA GLY A 475 -4.62 -16.05 5.00
C GLY A 475 -6.01 -16.31 4.42
N TYR A 476 -6.45 -17.58 4.30
CA TYR A 476 -7.75 -17.89 3.66
C TYR A 476 -8.91 -17.53 4.59
N PHE A 477 -9.98 -16.98 4.00
CA PHE A 477 -11.20 -16.67 4.72
C PHE A 477 -12.44 -16.74 3.83
N PHE A 478 -13.59 -16.90 4.46
CA PHE A 478 -14.87 -17.04 3.80
C PHE A 478 -15.88 -16.05 4.35
N ARG A 479 -16.79 -15.61 3.48
CA ARG A 479 -17.92 -14.75 3.85
C ARG A 479 -18.86 -15.49 4.80
N GLN A 480 -19.34 -14.81 5.85
CA GLN A 480 -20.28 -15.39 6.82
C GLN A 480 -21.53 -15.97 6.16
N GLY A 481 -22.01 -15.38 5.05
CA GLY A 481 -23.15 -15.89 4.29
C GLY A 481 -22.94 -17.25 3.62
N GLN A 482 -21.72 -17.81 3.63
CA GLN A 482 -21.41 -19.11 3.01
C GLN A 482 -21.39 -20.29 4.00
N VAL A 483 -21.60 -20.05 5.30
CA VAL A 483 -21.48 -21.10 6.33
C VAL A 483 -22.35 -22.32 6.00
N GLU A 484 -23.65 -22.11 5.73
CA GLU A 484 -24.59 -23.21 5.49
C GLU A 484 -24.24 -24.04 4.24
N GLU A 485 -23.66 -23.42 3.21
CA GLU A 485 -23.28 -24.12 1.98
C GLU A 485 -22.02 -24.96 2.21
N LEU A 486 -21.00 -24.36 2.84
CA LEU A 486 -19.73 -25.04 3.10
C LEU A 486 -19.87 -26.17 4.13
N GLU A 487 -20.73 -26.03 5.15
CA GLU A 487 -21.01 -27.09 6.12
C GLU A 487 -21.75 -28.29 5.51
N ARG A 488 -22.54 -28.08 4.44
CA ARG A 488 -23.17 -29.20 3.70
C ARG A 488 -22.16 -30.00 2.89
N LEU A 489 -21.11 -29.34 2.39
CA LEU A 489 -20.04 -29.97 1.62
C LEU A 489 -19.05 -30.70 2.53
N ILE A 490 -18.66 -30.05 3.63
CA ILE A 490 -17.72 -30.58 4.62
C ILE A 490 -18.32 -30.32 6.01
N PRO A 491 -18.79 -31.35 6.72
CA PRO A 491 -19.31 -31.19 8.08
C PRO A 491 -18.29 -30.52 9.01
N GLU A 492 -18.77 -29.57 9.82
CA GLU A 492 -17.94 -28.76 10.74
C GLU A 492 -16.85 -27.89 10.06
N PHE A 493 -16.97 -27.64 8.75
CA PHE A 493 -16.06 -26.74 8.03
C PHE A 493 -15.91 -25.40 8.74
N GLY A 494 -14.68 -24.93 8.92
CA GLY A 494 -14.45 -23.62 9.52
C GLY A 494 -14.45 -23.59 11.04
N LYS A 495 -14.89 -24.66 11.73
CA LYS A 495 -15.00 -24.71 13.20
C LYS A 495 -13.64 -24.57 13.89
N ASP A 496 -12.68 -25.43 13.53
CA ASP A 496 -11.34 -25.40 14.11
C ASP A 496 -10.46 -24.32 13.45
N SER A 497 -10.66 -24.08 12.16
CA SER A 497 -9.87 -23.12 11.38
C SER A 497 -10.27 -21.66 11.58
N ARG A 498 -11.46 -21.42 12.12
CA ARG A 498 -12.05 -20.09 12.34
C ARG A 498 -12.06 -19.27 11.05
N SER A 499 -12.50 -19.88 9.95
CA SER A 499 -12.28 -19.32 8.60
C SER A 499 -13.31 -18.29 8.16
N PHE A 500 -14.41 -18.09 8.90
CA PHE A 500 -15.46 -17.14 8.52
C PHE A 500 -15.23 -15.73 9.05
N ILE A 501 -15.53 -14.72 8.23
CA ILE A 501 -15.48 -13.31 8.57
C ILE A 501 -16.82 -12.65 8.22
N ALA A 502 -17.30 -11.77 9.10
CA ALA A 502 -18.53 -11.01 8.90
C ALA A 502 -18.48 -10.13 7.62
N GLU A 503 -19.60 -10.04 6.89
CA GLU A 503 -19.72 -9.35 5.58
C GLU A 503 -19.18 -7.92 5.59
N LYS A 504 -19.48 -7.14 6.64
CA LYS A 504 -19.00 -5.74 6.73
C LYS A 504 -17.49 -5.64 6.83
N ARG A 505 -16.85 -6.59 7.53
CA ARG A 505 -15.42 -6.55 7.84
C ARG A 505 -14.57 -7.16 6.73
N ILE A 506 -15.09 -8.19 6.08
CA ILE A 506 -14.33 -8.93 5.07
C ILE A 506 -13.99 -8.07 3.86
N ILE A 507 -14.87 -7.12 3.48
CA ILE A 507 -14.65 -6.19 2.36
C ILE A 507 -13.45 -5.28 2.63
N ASP A 508 -13.40 -4.64 3.80
CA ASP A 508 -12.26 -3.79 4.19
C ASP A 508 -10.95 -4.57 4.27
N PHE A 509 -11.01 -5.76 4.88
CA PHE A 509 -9.85 -6.61 5.08
C PHE A 509 -9.28 -7.13 3.75
N TRP A 510 -10.16 -7.61 2.87
CA TRP A 510 -9.80 -8.05 1.53
C TRP A 510 -9.33 -6.88 0.66
N GLY A 511 -10.01 -5.73 0.73
CA GLY A 511 -9.66 -4.51 0.02
C GLY A 511 -8.26 -3.99 0.36
N TYR A 512 -7.84 -4.06 1.62
CA TYR A 512 -6.48 -3.71 1.99
C TYR A 512 -5.45 -4.61 1.28
N TYR A 513 -5.60 -5.92 1.33
CA TYR A 513 -4.59 -6.82 0.75
C TYR A 513 -4.60 -6.81 -0.77
N PHE A 514 -5.79 -6.89 -1.38
CA PHE A 514 -5.94 -7.01 -2.81
C PHE A 514 -5.71 -5.67 -3.54
N LEU A 515 -6.33 -4.58 -3.09
CA LEU A 515 -6.17 -3.28 -3.74
C LEU A 515 -4.93 -2.54 -3.22
N ILE A 516 -4.90 -2.22 -1.92
CA ILE A 516 -3.91 -1.29 -1.35
C ILE A 516 -2.51 -1.90 -1.30
N ASN A 517 -2.37 -3.12 -0.81
CA ASN A 517 -1.06 -3.76 -0.69
C ASN A 517 -0.58 -4.24 -2.06
N HIS A 518 -1.48 -4.78 -2.89
CA HIS A 518 -1.11 -5.51 -4.09
C HIS A 518 -1.20 -4.69 -5.38
N LEU A 519 -2.40 -4.37 -5.86
CA LEU A 519 -2.55 -3.68 -7.16
C LEU A 519 -1.87 -2.30 -7.16
N LEU A 520 -2.03 -1.52 -6.08
CA LEU A 520 -1.38 -0.21 -5.95
C LEU A 520 0.15 -0.31 -5.88
N GLY A 521 0.69 -1.43 -5.38
CA GLY A 521 2.13 -1.70 -5.43
C GLY A 521 2.65 -1.82 -6.86
N ILE A 522 1.89 -2.46 -7.75
CA ILE A 522 2.22 -2.58 -9.19
C ILE A 522 2.07 -1.22 -9.88
N VAL A 523 1.00 -0.48 -9.58
CA VAL A 523 0.78 0.89 -10.11
C VAL A 523 1.98 1.78 -9.77
N SER A 524 2.41 1.78 -8.51
CA SER A 524 3.56 2.56 -8.06
C SER A 524 4.86 2.14 -8.75
N ALA A 525 5.08 0.83 -8.91
CA ALA A 525 6.27 0.32 -9.58
C ALA A 525 6.34 0.73 -11.07
N LEU A 526 5.21 0.68 -11.80
CA LEU A 526 5.13 1.16 -13.17
C LEU A 526 5.27 2.70 -13.27
N GLY A 527 4.60 3.42 -12.36
CA GLY A 527 4.55 4.88 -12.30
C GLY A 527 5.89 5.53 -12.02
N LYS A 528 6.55 5.14 -10.92
CA LYS A 528 7.86 5.67 -10.50
C LYS A 528 8.94 5.47 -11.55
N ASN A 529 8.89 4.35 -12.26
CA ASN A 529 9.84 4.02 -13.31
C ASN A 529 9.45 4.60 -14.67
N LYS A 530 8.41 5.45 -14.73
CA LYS A 530 7.95 6.14 -15.95
C LYS A 530 7.58 5.20 -17.09
N LEU A 531 7.14 3.98 -16.75
CA LEU A 531 6.66 3.00 -17.73
C LEU A 531 5.22 3.30 -18.14
N ALA A 532 4.41 3.83 -17.22
CA ALA A 532 3.05 4.29 -17.47
C ALA A 532 2.64 5.37 -16.45
N ASP A 533 1.65 6.20 -16.80
CA ASP A 533 1.08 7.22 -15.91
C ASP A 533 0.14 6.58 -14.86
N GLU A 534 0.31 6.91 -13.58
CA GLU A 534 -0.48 6.29 -12.50
C GLU A 534 -1.98 6.57 -12.63
N ASP A 535 -2.41 7.75 -13.08
CA ASP A 535 -3.84 8.04 -13.27
C ASP A 535 -4.46 7.12 -14.30
N THR A 536 -3.73 6.84 -15.38
CA THR A 536 -4.13 5.90 -16.41
C THR A 536 -4.30 4.49 -15.82
N LEU A 537 -3.35 4.04 -15.01
CA LEU A 537 -3.41 2.71 -14.37
C LEU A 537 -4.53 2.61 -13.33
N LEU A 538 -4.71 3.64 -12.49
CA LEU A 538 -5.80 3.72 -11.50
C LEU A 538 -7.17 3.72 -12.19
N ASN A 539 -7.30 4.41 -13.32
CA ASN A 539 -8.51 4.37 -14.15
C ASN A 539 -8.78 2.97 -14.71
N LEU A 540 -7.75 2.24 -15.14
CA LEU A 540 -7.93 0.87 -15.60
C LEU A 540 -8.43 -0.05 -14.48
N ILE A 541 -7.95 0.12 -13.25
CA ILE A 541 -8.48 -0.60 -12.08
C ILE A 541 -9.94 -0.22 -11.85
N TYR A 542 -10.26 1.08 -11.79
CA TYR A 542 -11.62 1.56 -11.56
C TYR A 542 -12.61 0.99 -12.59
N GLU A 543 -12.27 1.07 -13.88
CA GLU A 543 -13.11 0.56 -14.97
C GLU A 543 -13.26 -0.97 -14.91
N ALA A 544 -12.19 -1.70 -14.55
CA ALA A 544 -12.27 -3.14 -14.38
C ALA A 544 -13.19 -3.53 -13.23
N ILE A 545 -13.11 -2.85 -12.08
CA ILE A 545 -13.99 -3.10 -10.92
C ILE A 545 -15.44 -2.73 -11.27
N LYS A 546 -15.67 -1.57 -11.90
CA LYS A 546 -17.01 -1.08 -12.23
C LYS A 546 -17.76 -2.02 -13.17
N LYS A 547 -17.06 -2.70 -14.08
CA LYS A 547 -17.65 -3.70 -14.98
C LYS A 547 -18.24 -4.90 -14.23
N GLU A 548 -17.71 -5.24 -13.06
CA GLU A 548 -18.22 -6.34 -12.25
C GLU A 548 -19.48 -5.99 -11.46
N GLY A 549 -19.91 -4.71 -11.46
CA GLY A 549 -21.00 -4.19 -10.63
C GLY A 549 -22.35 -4.84 -10.85
N GLU A 550 -22.68 -5.26 -12.08
CA GLU A 550 -23.96 -5.92 -12.35
C GLU A 550 -24.08 -7.31 -11.70
N SER A 551 -22.94 -7.97 -11.44
CA SER A 551 -22.89 -9.30 -10.82
C SER A 551 -22.58 -9.27 -9.32
N ASP A 552 -22.28 -8.09 -8.78
CA ASP A 552 -21.89 -7.93 -7.38
C ASP A 552 -23.11 -7.87 -6.45
N VAL A 553 -23.23 -8.91 -5.63
CA VAL A 553 -24.25 -9.03 -4.58
C VAL A 553 -23.70 -8.72 -3.19
N THR A 554 -22.41 -8.39 -3.09
CA THR A 554 -21.68 -8.21 -1.82
C THR A 554 -21.52 -6.75 -1.44
N GLY A 555 -21.62 -5.83 -2.41
CA GLY A 555 -21.34 -4.41 -2.23
C GLY A 555 -19.84 -4.07 -2.31
N LEU A 556 -19.01 -5.04 -2.69
CA LEU A 556 -17.56 -4.89 -2.90
C LEU A 556 -17.24 -3.85 -3.98
N VAL A 557 -17.95 -3.88 -5.11
CA VAL A 557 -17.77 -2.96 -6.23
C VAL A 557 -18.09 -1.53 -5.79
N SER A 558 -19.27 -1.31 -5.22
CA SER A 558 -19.66 0.00 -4.69
C SER A 558 -18.69 0.49 -3.61
N HIS A 559 -18.21 -0.40 -2.75
CA HIS A 559 -17.22 -0.05 -1.73
C HIS A 559 -15.95 0.54 -2.35
N PHE A 560 -15.41 -0.05 -3.42
CA PHE A 560 -14.22 0.50 -4.09
C PHE A 560 -14.49 1.71 -4.99
N THR A 561 -15.65 1.77 -5.64
CA THR A 561 -15.92 2.83 -6.63
C THR A 561 -16.52 4.09 -6.02
N GLU A 562 -17.18 4.00 -4.87
CA GLU A 562 -17.94 5.10 -4.26
C GLU A 562 -17.33 5.61 -2.95
N SER A 563 -16.63 4.77 -2.18
CA SER A 563 -15.99 5.23 -0.94
C SER A 563 -14.89 6.25 -1.21
N VAL A 564 -14.86 7.33 -0.43
CA VAL A 564 -13.80 8.35 -0.51
C VAL A 564 -12.55 7.98 0.29
N LYS A 565 -12.68 7.04 1.23
CA LYS A 565 -11.60 6.50 2.06
C LYS A 565 -11.69 4.99 2.10
N LEU A 566 -10.54 4.33 2.20
CA LEU A 566 -10.41 2.88 2.37
C LEU A 566 -9.68 2.60 3.68
N ILE A 567 -9.98 1.46 4.30
CA ILE A 567 -9.24 1.01 5.48
C ILE A 567 -7.87 0.49 5.07
N VAL A 568 -6.85 0.91 5.81
CA VAL A 568 -5.46 0.48 5.64
C VAL A 568 -4.90 -0.04 6.95
N LYS A 569 -3.99 -1.00 6.87
CA LYS A 569 -3.21 -1.46 8.01
C LYS A 569 -2.04 -0.51 8.27
N GLY A 570 -1.91 -0.06 9.52
CA GLY A 570 -0.83 0.80 9.98
C GLY A 570 0.31 -0.02 10.56
N ASN A 571 1.33 -0.32 9.75
CA ASN A 571 2.47 -1.13 10.15
C ASN A 571 3.41 -0.37 11.12
N LEU A 572 3.53 0.95 10.99
CA LEU A 572 4.32 1.79 11.89
C LEU A 572 3.67 1.92 13.27
N LEU A 573 2.40 2.29 13.32
CA LEU A 573 1.65 2.36 14.58
C LEU A 573 1.56 0.99 15.26
N THR A 574 1.37 -0.10 14.51
CA THR A 574 1.39 -1.47 15.08
C THR A 574 2.75 -1.78 15.73
N SER A 575 3.86 -1.41 15.08
CA SER A 575 5.21 -1.59 15.64
C SER A 575 5.46 -0.70 16.87
N LEU A 576 5.05 0.56 16.83
CA LEU A 576 5.21 1.53 17.93
C LEU A 576 4.40 1.15 19.18
N ASN A 577 3.30 0.42 19.00
CA ASN A 577 2.52 -0.17 20.09
C ASN A 577 3.06 -1.56 20.54
N ASN A 578 4.17 -2.01 19.95
CA ASN A 578 4.79 -3.32 20.19
C ASN A 578 3.80 -4.51 20.11
N MET A 579 2.82 -4.40 19.21
CA MET A 579 1.84 -5.47 18.99
C MET A 579 2.50 -6.64 18.24
N ASP A 580 2.23 -7.86 18.69
CA ASP A 580 2.54 -9.08 17.94
C ASP A 580 1.29 -9.55 17.20
N GLU A 581 1.25 -9.35 15.89
CA GLU A 581 0.04 -9.59 15.09
C GLU A 581 -0.35 -11.07 15.06
N ALA A 582 0.61 -11.99 15.27
CA ALA A 582 0.34 -13.42 15.23
C ALA A 582 -0.42 -13.88 16.50
N SER A 583 -0.12 -13.30 17.66
CA SER A 583 -0.80 -13.61 18.92
C SER A 583 -1.96 -12.66 19.25
N ALA A 584 -2.06 -11.52 18.57
CA ALA A 584 -3.09 -10.52 18.82
C ALA A 584 -4.52 -11.07 18.58
N PRO A 585 -5.52 -10.59 19.34
CA PRO A 585 -6.91 -10.98 19.12
C PRO A 585 -7.35 -10.64 17.70
N ARG A 586 -8.07 -11.56 17.04
CA ARG A 586 -8.60 -11.32 15.69
C ARG A 586 -9.49 -10.10 15.59
N THR A 587 -10.08 -9.60 16.66
CA THR A 587 -10.88 -8.37 16.64
C THR A 587 -10.03 -7.12 16.44
N ASN A 588 -8.76 -7.14 16.85
CA ASN A 588 -7.83 -6.02 16.74
C ASN A 588 -6.38 -6.54 16.53
N PRO A 589 -6.10 -7.19 15.39
CA PRO A 589 -4.79 -7.85 15.16
C PRO A 589 -3.66 -6.85 14.89
N ALA A 590 -4.00 -5.63 14.46
CA ALA A 590 -3.09 -4.55 14.12
C ALA A 590 -3.83 -3.22 14.21
N VAL A 591 -3.10 -2.11 14.19
CA VAL A 591 -3.70 -0.78 14.08
C VAL A 591 -4.21 -0.58 12.66
N TYR A 592 -5.44 -0.09 12.51
CA TYR A 592 -6.03 0.28 11.23
C TYR A 592 -6.32 1.78 11.18
N LYS A 593 -6.09 2.38 10.02
CA LYS A 593 -6.39 3.79 9.72
C LYS A 593 -7.20 3.87 8.43
N THR A 594 -7.70 5.04 8.11
CA THR A 594 -8.33 5.31 6.81
C THR A 594 -7.35 6.06 5.92
N PHE A 595 -7.25 5.66 4.65
CA PHE A 595 -6.46 6.32 3.63
C PHE A 595 -7.37 6.79 2.49
N PRO A 596 -7.13 7.96 1.87
CA PRO A 596 -7.95 8.41 0.76
C PRO A 596 -7.95 7.40 -0.40
N ASN A 597 -9.12 7.11 -0.97
CA ASN A 597 -9.25 6.10 -2.02
C ASN A 597 -8.58 6.57 -3.34
N PRO A 598 -7.51 5.91 -3.82
CA PRO A 598 -6.83 6.33 -5.04
C PRO A 598 -7.67 6.13 -6.31
N LEU A 599 -8.65 5.22 -6.29
CA LEU A 599 -9.53 5.00 -7.44
C LEU A 599 -10.46 6.19 -7.72
N ASN A 600 -10.66 7.07 -6.73
CA ASN A 600 -11.39 8.32 -6.93
C ASN A 600 -10.71 9.24 -7.96
N ARG A 601 -9.43 9.03 -8.31
CA ARG A 601 -8.73 9.74 -9.39
C ARG A 601 -9.45 9.63 -10.73
N HIS A 602 -10.33 8.65 -10.91
CA HIS A 602 -11.29 8.61 -12.01
C HIS A 602 -12.08 9.90 -12.19
N PHE A 603 -12.49 10.52 -11.08
CA PHE A 603 -13.25 11.76 -11.04
C PHE A 603 -12.36 13.02 -10.96
N PHE A 604 -11.05 12.87 -10.88
CA PHE A 604 -10.11 13.98 -10.82
C PHE A 604 -10.01 14.75 -12.15
N SER A 605 -10.17 16.08 -12.10
CA SER A 605 -9.88 16.98 -13.22
C SER A 605 -8.51 17.65 -13.06
N LYS A 606 -7.56 17.26 -13.91
CA LYS A 606 -6.26 17.94 -14.04
C LYS A 606 -6.44 19.41 -14.42
N LYS A 607 -7.43 19.77 -15.24
CA LYS A 607 -7.67 21.16 -15.65
C LYS A 607 -8.04 22.09 -14.48
N LEU A 608 -8.73 21.57 -13.47
CA LEU A 608 -9.17 22.35 -12.30
C LEU A 608 -8.17 22.37 -11.14
N ILE A 609 -7.32 21.34 -11.02
CA ILE A 609 -6.46 21.19 -9.83
C ILE A 609 -4.96 21.19 -10.16
N GLN A 610 -4.59 20.82 -11.39
CA GLN A 610 -3.21 20.81 -11.89
C GLN A 610 -3.12 21.51 -13.26
N PRO A 611 -3.56 22.78 -13.38
CA PRO A 611 -3.52 23.51 -14.64
C PRO A 611 -2.07 23.81 -15.08
N GLN A 612 -1.87 24.04 -16.38
CA GLN A 612 -0.60 24.55 -16.88
C GLN A 612 -0.37 26.00 -16.41
N ALA A 613 0.79 26.24 -15.79
CA ALA A 613 1.15 27.55 -15.25
C ALA A 613 1.17 28.66 -16.32
N ASN A 614 0.91 29.91 -15.90
CA ASN A 614 1.04 31.12 -16.73
C ASN A 614 0.16 31.16 -18.00
N THR A 615 -0.94 30.40 -18.05
CA THR A 615 -1.89 30.43 -19.17
C THR A 615 -3.27 30.91 -18.72
N THR A 616 -3.98 31.61 -19.61
CA THR A 616 -5.42 31.86 -19.40
C THR A 616 -6.18 30.56 -19.63
N VAL A 617 -6.78 30.01 -18.59
CA VAL A 617 -7.49 28.72 -18.63
C VAL A 617 -8.98 28.87 -18.93
N PHE A 618 -9.50 30.09 -18.84
CA PHE A 618 -10.91 30.40 -19.09
C PHE A 618 -11.08 31.86 -19.51
N SER A 619 -12.03 32.13 -20.41
CA SER A 619 -12.42 33.48 -20.81
C SER A 619 -13.90 33.53 -21.17
N ARG A 620 -14.62 34.55 -20.67
CA ARG A 620 -16.03 34.80 -21.01
C ARG A 620 -16.31 36.30 -21.11
N TYR A 621 -16.96 36.70 -22.21
CA TYR A 621 -17.45 38.07 -22.40
C TYR A 621 -18.92 38.17 -21.97
N PHE A 622 -19.23 39.21 -21.20
CA PHE A 622 -20.58 39.56 -20.76
C PHE A 622 -21.00 40.86 -21.43
N GLU A 623 -21.87 40.76 -22.43
CA GLU A 623 -22.30 41.89 -23.27
C GLU A 623 -22.98 43.00 -22.45
N LYS A 624 -23.86 42.63 -21.51
CA LYS A 624 -24.63 43.58 -20.71
C LYS A 624 -23.74 44.47 -19.81
N GLU A 625 -22.74 43.87 -19.19
CA GLU A 625 -21.77 44.57 -18.34
C GLU A 625 -20.57 45.11 -19.12
N ASN A 626 -20.46 44.76 -20.41
CA ASN A 626 -19.32 45.02 -21.29
C ASN A 626 -17.97 44.70 -20.63
N VAL A 627 -17.87 43.48 -20.10
CA VAL A 627 -16.68 43.01 -19.38
C VAL A 627 -16.27 41.63 -19.88
N THR A 628 -14.98 41.46 -20.12
CA THR A 628 -14.36 40.14 -20.32
C THR A 628 -13.77 39.68 -19.00
N ILE A 629 -14.20 38.52 -18.53
CA ILE A 629 -13.63 37.85 -17.36
C ILE A 629 -12.70 36.73 -17.84
N THR A 630 -11.46 36.75 -17.37
CA THR A 630 -10.47 35.69 -17.60
C THR A 630 -10.04 35.06 -16.28
N LEU A 631 -9.66 33.78 -16.33
CA LEU A 631 -9.04 33.07 -15.20
C LEU A 631 -7.66 32.59 -15.62
N ARG A 632 -6.67 32.77 -14.73
CA ARG A 632 -5.34 32.18 -14.85
C ARG A 632 -4.92 31.57 -13.51
N PRO A 633 -4.12 30.49 -13.49
CA PRO A 633 -3.53 29.98 -12.26
C PRO A 633 -2.74 31.06 -11.51
N VAL A 634 -2.75 30.99 -10.18
CA VAL A 634 -1.90 31.84 -9.33
C VAL A 634 -0.43 31.51 -9.60
N ASP A 635 0.38 32.55 -9.77
CA ASP A 635 1.83 32.47 -9.77
C ASP A 635 2.32 33.04 -8.43
N VAL A 636 2.73 32.16 -7.51
CA VAL A 636 3.10 32.56 -6.14
C VAL A 636 4.23 33.58 -6.12
N ASP A 637 5.16 33.55 -7.07
CA ASP A 637 6.30 34.46 -7.07
C ASP A 637 5.91 35.88 -7.57
N LYS A 638 4.76 36.02 -8.25
CA LYS A 638 4.26 37.29 -8.80
C LYS A 638 3.05 37.86 -8.05
N ASP A 639 2.15 36.99 -7.61
CA ASP A 639 0.82 37.37 -7.12
C ASP A 639 0.77 37.45 -5.58
N LEU A 640 1.75 36.90 -4.86
CA LEU A 640 1.68 36.75 -3.40
C LEU A 640 1.54 38.09 -2.66
N GLU A 641 2.29 39.13 -3.01
CA GLU A 641 2.17 40.44 -2.37
C GLU A 641 0.80 41.09 -2.62
N MET A 642 0.22 40.89 -3.81
CA MET A 642 -1.12 41.37 -4.14
C MET A 642 -2.18 40.62 -3.32
N LEU A 643 -2.09 39.30 -3.27
CA LEU A 643 -2.98 38.46 -2.46
C LEU A 643 -2.87 38.80 -0.97
N HIS A 644 -1.65 39.03 -0.49
CA HIS A 644 -1.40 39.49 0.88
C HIS A 644 -2.11 40.83 1.15
N GLU A 645 -2.00 41.83 0.27
CA GLU A 645 -2.75 43.09 0.42
C GLU A 645 -4.27 42.86 0.42
N TRP A 646 -4.78 42.01 -0.48
CA TRP A 646 -6.20 41.69 -0.58
C TRP A 646 -6.76 41.11 0.71
N PHE A 647 -6.06 40.14 1.33
CA PHE A 647 -6.49 39.54 2.60
C PHE A 647 -6.41 40.49 3.79
N HIS A 648 -5.68 41.60 3.68
CA HIS A 648 -5.60 42.65 4.69
C HIS A 648 -6.68 43.75 4.56
N ARG A 649 -7.50 43.73 3.50
CA ARG A 649 -8.60 44.69 3.34
C ARG A 649 -9.70 44.48 4.39
N GLU A 650 -10.34 45.57 4.83
CA GLU A 650 -11.31 45.55 5.94
C GLU A 650 -12.48 44.55 5.73
N HIS A 651 -12.97 44.41 4.49
CA HIS A 651 -14.05 43.46 4.18
C HIS A 651 -13.59 42.01 4.17
N ALA A 652 -12.30 41.75 3.94
CA ALA A 652 -11.70 40.41 3.94
C ALA A 652 -11.61 39.86 5.37
N LEU A 653 -11.17 40.69 6.32
CA LEU A 653 -10.90 40.32 7.72
C LEU A 653 -12.07 39.62 8.40
N LYS A 654 -13.30 40.07 8.13
CA LYS A 654 -14.52 39.53 8.76
C LYS A 654 -14.85 38.09 8.35
N ILE A 655 -14.38 37.66 7.17
CA ILE A 655 -14.84 36.41 6.55
C ILE A 655 -13.69 35.42 6.33
N TRP A 656 -12.51 35.89 5.93
CA TRP A 656 -11.39 35.03 5.53
C TRP A 656 -10.40 34.75 6.65
N GLN A 657 -10.14 35.73 7.52
CA GLN A 657 -9.16 35.60 8.62
C GLN A 657 -7.74 35.15 8.17
N MET A 658 -7.39 35.42 6.91
CA MET A 658 -6.09 35.11 6.29
C MET A 658 -5.12 36.30 6.28
N ASN A 659 -5.30 37.27 7.17
CA ASN A 659 -4.36 38.39 7.37
C ASN A 659 -3.10 37.95 8.14
N TRP A 660 -2.53 36.83 7.73
CA TRP A 660 -1.34 36.22 8.31
C TRP A 660 -0.09 36.99 7.85
N PRO A 661 1.04 36.84 8.58
CA PRO A 661 2.34 37.22 8.05
C PRO A 661 2.55 36.67 6.64
N ILE A 662 3.17 37.47 5.76
CA ILE A 662 3.41 37.08 4.36
C ILE A 662 4.19 35.75 4.22
N ARG A 663 5.04 35.41 5.19
CA ARG A 663 5.75 34.13 5.29
C ARG A 663 4.77 32.95 5.38
N ASP A 664 3.74 33.06 6.22
CA ASP A 664 2.76 31.99 6.41
C ASP A 664 1.84 31.86 5.19
N LEU A 665 1.50 33.00 4.56
CA LEU A 665 0.76 33.00 3.30
C LEU A 665 1.58 32.36 2.16
N GLU A 666 2.89 32.58 2.12
CA GLU A 666 3.78 31.92 1.17
C GLU A 666 3.78 30.40 1.37
N VAL A 667 3.93 29.94 2.62
CA VAL A 667 3.88 28.50 2.95
C VAL A 667 2.53 27.90 2.54
N PHE A 668 1.43 28.62 2.78
CA PHE A 668 0.10 28.18 2.33
C PHE A 668 0.06 27.96 0.81
N TYR A 669 0.46 28.93 -0.01
CA TYR A 669 0.42 28.75 -1.48
C TYR A 669 1.43 27.73 -1.99
N ARG A 670 2.64 27.67 -1.42
CA ARG A 670 3.67 26.68 -1.78
C ARG A 670 3.30 25.24 -1.41
N THR A 671 2.27 25.05 -0.60
CA THR A 671 1.73 23.72 -0.26
C THR A 671 0.38 23.44 -0.94
N LEU A 672 -0.48 24.45 -1.09
CA LEU A 672 -1.77 24.36 -1.76
C LEU A 672 -1.62 23.97 -3.24
N LEU A 673 -0.76 24.66 -3.97
CA LEU A 673 -0.63 24.51 -5.43
C LEU A 673 -0.11 23.12 -5.86
N PRO A 674 0.91 22.53 -5.21
CA PRO A 674 1.33 21.17 -5.53
C PRO A 674 0.49 20.08 -4.86
N GLY A 675 -0.30 20.40 -3.82
CA GLY A 675 -0.95 19.42 -2.93
C GLY A 675 -2.00 18.49 -3.58
N GLY A 676 -2.35 18.68 -4.85
CA GLY A 676 -3.14 17.72 -5.63
C GLY A 676 -4.62 17.60 -5.25
N HIS A 677 -5.14 18.50 -4.41
CA HIS A 677 -6.55 18.51 -3.98
C HIS A 677 -7.25 19.86 -4.15
N SER A 678 -6.49 20.93 -4.40
CA SER A 678 -7.02 22.28 -4.60
C SER A 678 -6.08 23.09 -5.48
N HIS A 679 -6.61 24.11 -6.14
CA HIS A 679 -5.79 25.07 -6.88
C HIS A 679 -6.41 26.46 -6.84
N SER A 680 -5.56 27.49 -6.86
CA SER A 680 -5.97 28.89 -6.77
C SER A 680 -5.79 29.60 -8.11
N TYR A 681 -6.73 30.47 -8.45
CA TYR A 681 -6.78 31.20 -9.71
C TYR A 681 -7.00 32.69 -9.48
N ILE A 682 -6.31 33.52 -10.27
CA ILE A 682 -6.58 34.95 -10.37
C ILE A 682 -7.61 35.18 -11.46
N GLY A 683 -8.67 35.88 -11.07
CA GLY A 683 -9.71 36.36 -11.96
C GLY A 683 -9.49 37.81 -12.34
N GLU A 684 -9.48 38.07 -13.64
CA GLU A 684 -9.24 39.40 -14.20
C GLU A 684 -10.48 39.91 -14.93
N ALA A 685 -10.80 41.19 -14.72
CA ALA A 685 -11.85 41.91 -15.45
C ALA A 685 -11.19 42.89 -16.41
N ASN A 686 -11.37 42.68 -17.72
CA ASN A 686 -10.71 43.44 -18.78
C ASN A 686 -9.17 43.50 -18.59
N GLY A 687 -8.57 42.38 -18.15
CA GLY A 687 -7.12 42.25 -17.92
C GLY A 687 -6.62 42.82 -16.58
N VAL A 688 -7.51 43.26 -15.69
CA VAL A 688 -7.15 43.74 -14.34
C VAL A 688 -7.53 42.70 -13.28
N PRO A 689 -6.60 42.20 -12.44
CA PRO A 689 -6.92 41.32 -11.32
C PRO A 689 -7.95 41.93 -10.38
N THR A 690 -9.07 41.24 -10.18
CA THR A 690 -10.20 41.74 -9.38
C THR A 690 -10.81 40.70 -8.44
N PHE A 691 -10.53 39.42 -8.64
CA PHE A 691 -11.01 38.39 -7.73
C PHE A 691 -10.04 37.20 -7.71
N ASN A 692 -10.18 36.37 -6.69
CA ASN A 692 -9.48 35.10 -6.57
C ASN A 692 -10.52 34.00 -6.37
N ILE A 693 -10.28 32.83 -6.97
CA ILE A 693 -11.06 31.63 -6.68
C ILE A 693 -10.12 30.50 -6.30
N GLU A 694 -10.53 29.70 -5.34
CA GLU A 694 -9.85 28.47 -4.95
C GLU A 694 -10.80 27.33 -5.25
N VAL A 695 -10.45 26.51 -6.24
CA VAL A 695 -11.20 25.30 -6.58
C VAL A 695 -10.63 24.17 -5.76
N TYR A 696 -11.47 23.43 -5.04
CA TYR A 696 -11.06 22.29 -4.24
C TYR A 696 -11.85 21.04 -4.59
N TRP A 697 -11.22 19.89 -4.44
CA TRP A 697 -11.84 18.59 -4.62
C TRP A 697 -12.41 18.11 -3.28
N ALA A 698 -13.73 18.08 -3.15
CA ALA A 698 -14.39 18.01 -1.85
C ALA A 698 -14.12 16.69 -1.11
N SER A 699 -13.85 15.59 -1.82
CA SER A 699 -13.48 14.31 -1.20
C SER A 699 -12.09 14.30 -0.55
N ARG A 700 -11.28 15.34 -0.82
CA ARG A 700 -9.95 15.55 -0.23
C ARG A 700 -9.89 16.81 0.64
N ASP A 701 -11.01 17.49 0.83
CA ASP A 701 -11.15 18.67 1.66
C ASP A 701 -11.92 18.35 2.96
N ILE A 702 -11.68 19.12 4.02
CA ILE A 702 -12.33 18.95 5.32
C ILE A 702 -13.87 19.05 5.24
N VAL A 703 -14.43 19.79 4.26
CA VAL A 703 -15.89 19.87 4.06
C VAL A 703 -16.51 18.49 3.78
N GLY A 704 -15.75 17.57 3.19
CA GLY A 704 -16.18 16.20 2.92
C GLY A 704 -16.55 15.40 4.16
N GLU A 705 -16.08 15.79 5.34
CA GLU A 705 -16.41 15.12 6.61
C GLU A 705 -17.81 15.51 7.16
N TYR A 706 -18.48 16.50 6.57
CA TYR A 706 -19.73 17.06 7.09
C TYR A 706 -20.99 16.64 6.31
N TYR A 707 -20.84 15.85 5.25
CA TYR A 707 -21.93 15.28 4.45
C TYR A 707 -21.46 14.03 3.70
N ASP A 708 -22.40 13.30 3.08
CA ASP A 708 -22.09 12.15 2.24
C ASP A 708 -21.45 12.62 0.92
N VAL A 709 -20.13 12.86 0.98
CA VAL A 709 -19.34 13.36 -0.14
C VAL A 709 -19.14 12.30 -1.21
N LEU A 710 -19.27 12.71 -2.46
CA LEU A 710 -18.97 11.88 -3.62
C LEU A 710 -17.63 12.31 -4.23
N PRO A 711 -16.84 11.39 -4.79
CA PRO A 711 -15.59 11.74 -5.46
C PRO A 711 -15.76 12.62 -6.71
N SER A 712 -16.98 12.83 -7.22
CA SER A 712 -17.27 13.80 -8.28
C SER A 712 -17.51 15.24 -7.77
N ASP A 713 -17.49 15.46 -6.46
CA ASP A 713 -17.85 16.74 -5.86
C ASP A 713 -16.67 17.71 -5.84
N TYR A 714 -16.90 18.91 -6.36
CA TYR A 714 -15.94 20.00 -6.34
C TYR A 714 -16.56 21.19 -5.65
N GLY A 715 -15.76 22.01 -4.97
CA GLY A 715 -16.24 23.25 -4.40
C GLY A 715 -15.32 24.42 -4.74
N THR A 716 -15.78 25.60 -4.37
CA THR A 716 -15.02 26.83 -4.58
C THR A 716 -15.10 27.77 -3.39
N HIS A 717 -13.97 28.43 -3.11
CA HIS A 717 -13.96 29.70 -2.41
C HIS A 717 -13.81 30.83 -3.42
N GLN A 718 -14.45 31.97 -3.15
CA GLN A 718 -14.40 33.13 -4.03
C GLN A 718 -14.17 34.40 -3.21
N PHE A 719 -13.07 35.06 -3.48
CA PHE A 719 -12.71 36.36 -2.92
C PHE A 719 -12.87 37.45 -3.98
N ILE A 720 -13.58 38.54 -3.69
CA ILE A 720 -13.68 39.71 -4.58
C ILE A 720 -12.92 40.87 -3.94
N ALA A 721 -11.91 41.41 -4.65
CA ALA A 721 -11.04 42.44 -4.10
C ALA A 721 -11.65 43.85 -4.17
N PRO A 722 -12.21 44.32 -5.30
CA PRO A 722 -12.87 45.61 -5.36
C PRO A 722 -14.16 45.62 -4.56
N THR A 723 -14.33 46.68 -3.76
CA THR A 723 -15.58 46.93 -3.02
C THR A 723 -16.46 47.98 -3.70
N ASP A 724 -16.00 48.61 -4.79
CA ASP A 724 -16.79 49.60 -5.54
C ASP A 724 -17.94 48.92 -6.28
N PRO A 725 -19.21 49.13 -5.86
CA PRO A 725 -20.36 48.51 -6.50
C PRO A 725 -20.59 48.99 -7.93
N LYS A 726 -19.98 50.12 -8.36
CA LYS A 726 -20.11 50.64 -9.73
C LYS A 726 -19.44 49.78 -10.78
N LEU A 727 -18.43 49.00 -10.39
CA LEU A 727 -17.71 48.11 -11.28
C LEU A 727 -18.59 46.95 -11.77
N LYS A 728 -19.58 46.52 -10.97
CA LYS A 728 -20.53 45.43 -11.31
C LYS A 728 -19.89 44.08 -11.71
N TYR A 729 -18.61 43.85 -11.37
CA TYR A 729 -17.89 42.63 -11.75
C TYR A 729 -18.28 41.38 -10.94
N GLY A 730 -18.94 41.52 -9.79
CA GLY A 730 -19.23 40.40 -8.90
C GLY A 730 -20.08 39.29 -9.53
N SER A 731 -21.18 39.62 -10.21
CA SER A 731 -22.03 38.61 -10.87
C SER A 731 -21.34 37.96 -12.08
N PRO A 732 -20.71 38.71 -13.01
CA PRO A 732 -19.87 38.12 -14.05
C PRO A 732 -18.77 37.20 -13.51
N ALA A 733 -18.07 37.59 -12.44
CA ALA A 733 -17.03 36.78 -11.83
C ALA A 733 -17.56 35.45 -11.28
N THR A 734 -18.69 35.48 -10.54
CA THR A 734 -19.31 34.26 -10.00
C THR A 734 -19.87 33.36 -11.11
N GLN A 735 -20.48 33.92 -12.17
CA GLN A 735 -20.92 33.13 -13.32
C GLN A 735 -19.73 32.46 -14.04
N SER A 736 -18.64 33.19 -14.28
CA SER A 736 -17.42 32.62 -14.88
C SER A 736 -16.83 31.49 -14.06
N MET A 737 -16.81 31.62 -12.73
CA MET A 737 -16.40 30.53 -11.83
C MET A 737 -17.29 29.29 -12.00
N MET A 738 -18.62 29.47 -12.05
CA MET A 738 -19.56 28.37 -12.28
C MET A 738 -19.32 27.71 -13.64
N ASP A 739 -19.19 28.49 -14.71
CA ASP A 739 -18.97 27.97 -16.06
C ASP A 739 -17.66 27.19 -16.15
N PHE A 740 -16.58 27.72 -15.56
CA PHE A 740 -15.26 27.10 -15.59
C PHE A 740 -15.29 25.72 -14.95
N VAL A 741 -15.77 25.63 -13.70
CA VAL A 741 -15.80 24.35 -12.97
C VAL A 741 -16.82 23.39 -13.57
N LEU A 742 -18.04 23.84 -13.87
CA LEU A 742 -19.08 22.96 -14.43
C LEU A 742 -18.84 22.58 -15.89
N SER A 743 -17.87 23.18 -16.58
CA SER A 743 -17.45 22.76 -17.93
C SER A 743 -16.78 21.39 -17.92
N GLU A 744 -16.27 20.95 -16.77
CA GLU A 744 -15.68 19.64 -16.60
C GLU A 744 -16.76 18.58 -16.41
N SER A 745 -16.78 17.57 -17.29
CA SER A 745 -17.78 16.50 -17.25
C SER A 745 -17.71 15.64 -16.00
N LYS A 746 -16.52 15.53 -15.39
CA LYS A 746 -16.28 14.77 -14.14
C LYS A 746 -16.88 15.42 -12.90
N VAL A 747 -17.21 16.71 -12.96
CA VAL A 747 -17.84 17.42 -11.84
C VAL A 747 -19.31 17.03 -11.77
N GLY A 748 -19.72 16.42 -10.66
CA GLY A 748 -21.10 16.04 -10.39
C GLY A 748 -21.93 17.20 -9.83
N LYS A 749 -21.40 17.91 -8.83
CA LYS A 749 -22.00 19.11 -8.25
C LYS A 749 -20.94 20.07 -7.74
N MET A 750 -21.32 21.35 -7.63
CA MET A 750 -20.55 22.37 -6.92
C MET A 750 -21.00 22.45 -5.46
N VAL A 751 -20.04 22.41 -4.54
CA VAL A 751 -20.20 22.50 -3.10
C VAL A 751 -19.77 23.88 -2.63
N GLY A 752 -20.47 24.41 -1.63
CA GLY A 752 -20.04 25.63 -0.96
C GLY A 752 -20.47 25.69 0.49
N GLU A 753 -19.59 26.21 1.32
CA GLU A 753 -19.69 26.22 2.78
C GLU A 753 -19.34 27.63 3.32
N GLY A 754 -20.15 28.60 2.89
CA GLY A 754 -19.99 30.00 3.32
C GLY A 754 -20.47 30.21 4.75
N SER A 755 -19.82 31.11 5.50
CA SER A 755 -20.26 31.49 6.85
C SER A 755 -21.74 31.90 6.86
N VAL A 756 -22.48 31.46 7.88
CA VAL A 756 -23.89 31.87 8.08
C VAL A 756 -24.06 33.38 8.22
N ASP A 757 -23.01 34.08 8.64
CA ASP A 757 -23.02 35.54 8.83
C ASP A 757 -22.83 36.30 7.50
N SER A 758 -22.50 35.61 6.41
CA SER A 758 -22.25 36.24 5.10
C SER A 758 -23.51 36.29 4.23
N ILE A 759 -24.38 37.26 4.52
CA ILE A 759 -25.61 37.50 3.73
C ILE A 759 -25.29 37.76 2.24
N ALA A 760 -24.23 38.54 1.96
CA ALA A 760 -23.82 38.85 0.59
C ALA A 760 -23.39 37.59 -0.20
N SER A 761 -22.62 36.70 0.43
CA SER A 761 -22.24 35.42 -0.19
C SER A 761 -23.47 34.55 -0.43
N MET A 762 -24.39 34.49 0.54
CA MET A 762 -25.64 33.73 0.41
C MET A 762 -26.51 34.22 -0.75
N MET A 763 -26.68 35.54 -0.90
CA MET A 763 -27.44 36.13 -2.01
C MET A 763 -26.79 35.83 -3.37
N ASN A 764 -25.46 35.93 -3.47
CA ASN A 764 -24.75 35.64 -4.71
C ASN A 764 -24.82 34.15 -5.09
N LYS A 765 -24.64 33.25 -4.11
CA LYS A 765 -24.81 31.80 -4.31
C LYS A 765 -26.23 31.45 -4.76
N ALA A 766 -27.25 32.01 -4.11
CA ALA A 766 -28.64 31.82 -4.51
C ALA A 766 -28.91 32.35 -5.93
N HIS A 767 -28.31 33.48 -6.32
CA HIS A 767 -28.40 34.02 -7.68
C HIS A 767 -27.92 33.02 -8.72
N VAL A 768 -26.78 32.36 -8.50
CA VAL A 768 -26.22 31.35 -9.42
C VAL A 768 -26.75 29.93 -9.24
N GLY A 769 -27.83 29.75 -8.47
CA GLY A 769 -28.59 28.49 -8.42
C GLY A 769 -28.24 27.54 -7.27
N PHE A 770 -27.35 27.93 -6.35
CA PHE A 770 -27.12 27.14 -5.15
C PHE A 770 -28.37 27.05 -4.27
N LYS A 771 -28.54 25.88 -3.64
CA LYS A 771 -29.58 25.64 -2.63
C LYS A 771 -28.93 25.20 -1.32
N ILE A 772 -29.36 25.81 -0.22
CA ILE A 772 -28.95 25.45 1.14
C ILE A 772 -29.47 24.04 1.44
N GLN A 773 -28.60 23.18 1.97
CA GLN A 773 -28.93 21.83 2.39
C GLN A 773 -29.13 21.77 3.90
N LYS A 774 -28.13 22.23 4.65
CA LYS A 774 -28.13 22.29 6.11
C LYS A 774 -27.06 23.26 6.59
N VAL A 775 -27.13 23.63 7.86
CA VAL A 775 -26.04 24.33 8.55
C VAL A 775 -25.10 23.27 9.12
N ILE A 776 -23.79 23.47 8.93
CA ILE A 776 -22.73 22.62 9.47
C ILE A 776 -21.85 23.42 10.44
N GLU A 777 -21.33 22.75 11.46
CA GLU A 777 -20.42 23.34 12.45
C GLU A 777 -19.01 22.82 12.21
N MET A 778 -18.17 23.65 11.59
CA MET A 778 -16.77 23.36 11.29
C MET A 778 -15.87 23.94 12.40
N PRO A 779 -14.61 23.51 12.56
CA PRO A 779 -13.78 23.87 13.71
C PRO A 779 -13.57 25.38 13.88
N HIS A 780 -13.64 26.13 12.78
CA HIS A 780 -13.37 27.57 12.71
C HIS A 780 -14.58 28.40 12.27
N LYS A 781 -15.72 27.80 11.89
CA LYS A 781 -16.92 28.54 11.44
C LYS A 781 -18.20 27.71 11.49
N LYS A 782 -19.33 28.41 11.66
CA LYS A 782 -20.67 27.88 11.34
C LYS A 782 -21.01 28.23 9.89
N ALA A 783 -21.29 27.24 9.05
CA ALA A 783 -21.41 27.43 7.61
C ALA A 783 -22.74 26.89 7.05
N ASN A 784 -23.28 27.58 6.04
CA ASN A 784 -24.36 27.07 5.21
C ASN A 784 -23.76 26.13 4.16
N LEU A 785 -24.01 24.82 4.29
CA LEU A 785 -23.67 23.84 3.27
C LEU A 785 -24.68 23.93 2.13
N ASN A 786 -24.18 24.26 0.95
CA ASN A 786 -24.99 24.52 -0.24
C ASN A 786 -24.49 23.69 -1.41
N PHE A 787 -25.42 23.20 -2.24
CA PHE A 787 -25.10 22.50 -3.47
C PHE A 787 -25.65 23.26 -4.68
N CYS A 788 -24.93 23.18 -5.79
CA CYS A 788 -25.42 23.57 -7.11
C CYS A 788 -25.10 22.47 -8.12
N TYR A 789 -26.14 21.86 -8.69
CA TYR A 789 -25.99 20.92 -9.78
C TYR A 789 -25.97 21.65 -11.13
N ARG A 790 -25.35 21.04 -12.14
CA ARG A 790 -25.19 21.64 -13.47
C ARG A 790 -26.54 22.05 -14.08
N GLU A 791 -27.55 21.21 -13.91
CA GLU A 791 -28.91 21.43 -14.40
C GLU A 791 -29.58 22.62 -13.70
N TRP A 792 -29.30 22.84 -12.42
CA TRP A 792 -29.86 23.97 -11.68
C TRP A 792 -29.23 25.29 -12.12
N TYR A 793 -27.93 25.28 -12.41
CA TYR A 793 -27.22 26.44 -12.93
C TYR A 793 -27.72 26.79 -14.35
N TRP A 794 -27.77 25.81 -15.25
CA TRP A 794 -28.23 26.01 -16.63
C TRP A 794 -29.69 26.45 -16.72
N ALA A 795 -30.57 25.96 -15.84
CA ALA A 795 -31.96 26.43 -15.78
C ALA A 795 -32.07 27.93 -15.49
N LYS A 796 -31.10 28.51 -14.76
CA LYS A 796 -31.02 29.96 -14.52
C LYS A 796 -30.27 30.71 -15.60
N PHE A 797 -29.26 30.09 -16.20
CA PHE A 797 -28.40 30.69 -17.23
C PHE A 797 -28.32 29.77 -18.46
N PRO A 798 -29.36 29.69 -19.31
CA PRO A 798 -29.36 28.79 -20.47
C PRO A 798 -28.21 29.04 -21.45
N ALA A 799 -27.80 30.30 -21.60
CA ALA A 799 -26.65 30.69 -22.43
C ALA A 799 -25.32 30.05 -21.95
N ALA A 800 -25.22 29.63 -20.68
CA ALA A 800 -24.06 28.91 -20.18
C ALA A 800 -24.00 27.46 -20.71
N GLU A 801 -25.15 26.84 -20.96
CA GLU A 801 -25.21 25.51 -21.60
C GLU A 801 -24.74 25.57 -23.05
N GLU A 802 -25.18 26.59 -23.80
CA GLU A 802 -24.73 26.83 -25.17
C GLU A 802 -23.25 27.19 -25.23
N PHE A 803 -22.78 28.05 -24.32
CA PHE A 803 -21.37 28.38 -24.20
C PHE A 803 -20.53 27.11 -24.00
N GLN A 804 -20.91 26.22 -23.08
CA GLN A 804 -20.19 24.96 -22.84
C GLN A 804 -20.21 24.00 -24.04
N LYS A 805 -21.31 23.93 -24.80
CA LYS A 805 -21.39 23.13 -26.05
C LYS A 805 -20.52 23.68 -27.17
N ASN A 806 -20.27 24.99 -27.19
CA ASN A 806 -19.51 25.69 -28.22
C ASN A 806 -18.02 25.88 -27.88
N ILE A 807 -17.53 25.39 -26.73
CA ILE A 807 -16.09 25.21 -26.48
C ILE A 807 -15.60 24.06 -27.37
N VAL A 808 -15.56 24.30 -28.67
CA VAL A 808 -14.83 23.51 -29.64
C VAL A 808 -13.36 23.73 -29.33
N SER A 809 -12.73 22.72 -28.70
CA SER A 809 -11.29 22.45 -28.75
C SER A 809 -10.40 23.66 -29.08
N ALA A 810 -10.16 24.54 -28.10
CA ALA A 810 -8.94 25.34 -28.17
C ALA A 810 -7.76 24.35 -28.22
N PRO A 811 -6.74 24.57 -29.07
CA PRO A 811 -5.69 23.58 -29.28
C PRO A 811 -5.06 23.22 -27.94
N GLN A 812 -4.96 21.93 -27.68
CA GLN A 812 -3.98 21.41 -26.72
C GLN A 812 -2.62 21.92 -27.21
N VAL A 813 -2.03 22.88 -26.49
CA VAL A 813 -0.64 23.29 -26.69
C VAL A 813 0.20 22.67 -25.59
#